data_AF-A0A2U1Q568-F1
#
_entry.id   AF-A0A2U1Q568-F1
#
_cell.length_a   1.000
_cell.length_b   1.000
_cell.length_c   1.000
_cell.angle_alpha   90.00
_cell.angle_beta   90.00
_cell.angle_gamma   90.00
#
_symmetry.space_group_name_H-M   'P 1'
#
loop_
_entity.id
_entity.type
_entity.pdbx_description
1 polymer ?
#
loop_
_entity_poly.entity_id
_entity_poly.type
_entity_poly.pdbx_seq_one_letter_code
_entity_poly.pdbx_strand_id
1 'polypeptide(L)'
;MALVKELEHLKISLDVIKLATNGFGAENFIGVGGFGKVYKGEISDNGGLTKTVAVKRLDRRHGQGDHEFLTEIMMLSRYRHKNLVSLIGFCDEDDEKILVYEYEFNGSLEKYLSSEDLTWCQRLKICIGAARGLEYLHNPLGTQQRVLHRDVKSANFLLDHNWEAKISDFGLSRIGPANQEFTFLVSTVVGTLGYCDPLYAETGILTKESDVYSFGVVLFEVLCGRFCIGKHDDEHRLLIPLAQRSYEKGTLDDIIFRGLREQMEPYSLKTFSSVAYQCLKRDREERPTMVDVLSALELAFEYQESYESGKPMEYEEILQMADREHPLVYTNKRELTSLLTSGILVDWGRRWFSLSKNEHNCELISASEFSFQDPDMIEWIPHPRSRFSEVAKIESARELNIEVDIETIFLSPGITYAAYLVFLIDGSELQKAEVEETGVSGNPQLVGLTYKLKEVSEESITYIADITNDGWMIIELCQFICYKKVTKLEVFLENTFEYNGIVLEGIQFLPIEKPMNDESVQVEKANIPDTEREQKLPDDYRDIIKMAKDRVPYNITNKDLYLLLSNGILTNKGQAFFYLDKDGIKCCMLSASSVLKGSETLESFHWISTSESKFGKVAECLSGNSFRINCHFNSYMLSPNTAYAIYLVYTLPENSRGMYTCPLQVQDSDRYNSTSTECFFANLIAQETHVINTIKDDGDHSQIPELKPLYRPKIDSIPKERKDGWMETQMWNCKTDEVVSTERAHFVLSLCDPRLELTGLIVQGIEIRPL
;
A
#
# COMPACT_ATOMS: atom_id res chain seq x y z
N MET A 1 33.08 -5.14 52.73
CA MET A 1 32.40 -5.64 53.94
C MET A 1 31.03 -5.01 54.18
N ALA A 2 30.81 -3.70 53.97
CA ALA A 2 29.46 -3.10 54.12
C ALA A 2 28.43 -3.62 53.08
N LEU A 3 28.84 -3.72 51.80
CA LEU A 3 27.97 -4.20 50.70
C LEU A 3 27.49 -5.66 50.88
N VAL A 4 28.34 -6.52 51.45
CA VAL A 4 28.00 -7.94 51.70
C VAL A 4 26.97 -8.10 52.81
N LYS A 5 26.91 -7.15 53.77
CA LYS A 5 25.86 -7.12 54.80
C LYS A 5 24.50 -6.70 54.24
N GLU A 6 24.47 -5.75 53.31
CA GLU A 6 23.22 -5.31 52.66
C GLU A 6 22.59 -6.39 51.78
N LEU A 7 23.42 -7.28 51.23
CA LEU A 7 23.00 -8.38 50.36
C LEU A 7 22.85 -9.74 51.09
N GLU A 8 22.85 -9.76 52.43
CA GLU A 8 22.65 -11.00 53.21
C GLU A 8 21.35 -11.71 52.87
N HIS A 9 20.30 -10.95 52.50
CA HIS A 9 19.00 -11.49 52.09
C HIS A 9 19.05 -12.31 50.78
N LEU A 10 20.13 -12.21 49.99
CA LEU A 10 20.36 -12.99 48.77
C LEU A 10 21.23 -14.23 49.00
N LYS A 11 21.69 -14.49 50.23
CA LYS A 11 22.49 -15.67 50.53
C LYS A 11 21.64 -16.93 50.52
N ILE A 12 22.12 -17.95 49.82
CA ILE A 12 21.54 -19.29 49.76
C ILE A 12 22.58 -20.26 50.33
N SER A 13 22.18 -21.11 51.26
CA SER A 13 23.11 -22.07 51.86
C SER A 13 23.55 -23.13 50.85
N LEU A 14 24.78 -23.61 51.03
CA LEU A 14 25.37 -24.62 50.16
C LEU A 14 24.56 -25.92 50.15
N ASP A 15 23.96 -26.28 51.29
CA ASP A 15 23.11 -27.47 51.41
C ASP A 15 21.85 -27.39 50.54
N VAL A 16 21.22 -26.21 50.48
CA VAL A 16 20.06 -25.98 49.60
C VAL A 16 20.47 -26.11 48.13
N ILE A 17 21.61 -25.55 47.75
CA ILE A 17 22.11 -25.62 46.37
C ILE A 17 22.49 -27.06 45.99
N LYS A 18 23.15 -27.79 46.89
CA LYS A 18 23.47 -29.22 46.70
C LYS A 18 22.19 -30.04 46.53
N LEU A 19 21.17 -29.80 47.35
CA LEU A 19 19.89 -30.50 47.21
C LEU A 19 19.22 -30.17 45.86
N ALA A 20 19.16 -28.88 45.51
CA ALA A 20 18.54 -28.39 44.28
C ALA A 20 19.19 -28.94 43.00
N THR A 21 20.49 -29.23 43.03
CA THR A 21 21.28 -29.71 41.88
C THR A 21 21.59 -31.20 41.93
N ASN A 22 21.02 -31.94 42.88
CA ASN A 22 21.35 -33.34 43.16
C ASN A 22 22.87 -33.58 43.34
N GLY A 23 23.51 -32.74 44.14
CA GLY A 23 24.93 -32.80 44.44
C GLY A 23 25.83 -32.39 43.27
N PHE A 24 25.38 -31.46 42.42
CA PHE A 24 26.05 -31.12 41.15
C PHE A 24 26.19 -32.32 40.21
N GLY A 25 25.13 -33.14 40.13
CA GLY A 25 25.06 -34.34 39.31
C GLY A 25 25.30 -34.07 37.83
N ALA A 26 25.77 -35.08 37.10
CA ALA A 26 26.09 -34.97 35.68
C ALA A 26 24.83 -34.74 34.82
N GLU A 27 23.68 -35.25 35.26
CA GLU A 27 22.36 -35.06 34.64
C GLU A 27 21.87 -33.61 34.69
N ASN A 28 22.36 -32.84 35.66
CA ASN A 28 22.03 -31.43 35.83
C ASN A 28 23.09 -30.52 35.22
N PHE A 29 24.15 -31.05 34.61
CA PHE A 29 25.18 -30.23 33.99
C PHE A 29 24.66 -29.56 32.71
N ILE A 30 24.77 -28.23 32.63
CA ILE A 30 24.36 -27.45 31.46
C ILE A 30 25.57 -27.18 30.56
N GLY A 31 26.69 -26.76 31.15
CA GLY A 31 27.85 -26.35 30.39
C GLY A 31 28.99 -25.79 31.25
N VAL A 32 30.09 -25.43 30.59
CA VAL A 32 31.23 -24.72 31.20
C VAL A 32 31.21 -23.28 30.70
N GLY A 33 31.08 -22.32 31.61
CA GLY A 33 31.30 -20.90 31.34
C GLY A 33 32.75 -20.50 31.56
N GLY A 34 33.11 -19.25 31.26
CA GLY A 34 34.48 -18.74 31.39
C GLY A 34 35.08 -18.83 32.81
N PHE A 35 34.22 -18.94 33.83
CA PHE A 35 34.61 -18.89 35.24
C PHE A 35 34.18 -20.11 36.06
N GLY A 36 33.59 -21.15 35.43
CA GLY A 36 33.14 -22.32 36.16
C GLY A 36 32.09 -23.16 35.44
N LYS A 37 31.58 -24.17 36.15
CA LYS A 37 30.55 -25.09 35.63
C LYS A 37 29.16 -24.58 35.99
N VAL A 38 28.21 -24.74 35.07
CA VAL A 38 26.81 -24.34 35.28
C VAL A 38 25.93 -25.58 35.35
N TYR A 39 25.05 -25.60 36.35
CA TYR A 39 24.14 -26.71 36.63
C TYR A 39 22.69 -26.23 36.67
N LYS A 40 21.75 -27.04 36.20
CA LYS A 40 20.32 -26.84 36.40
C LYS A 40 19.96 -27.28 37.82
N GLY A 41 19.05 -26.56 38.45
CA GLY A 41 18.50 -26.99 39.73
C GLY A 41 17.07 -26.52 39.94
N GLU A 42 16.47 -27.02 41.01
CA GLU A 42 15.12 -26.64 41.44
C GLU A 42 15.16 -26.18 42.90
N ILE A 43 14.81 -24.92 43.15
CA ILE A 43 14.76 -24.35 44.50
C ILE A 43 13.30 -24.07 44.84
N SER A 44 12.83 -24.64 45.95
CA SER A 44 11.51 -24.33 46.51
C SER A 44 11.60 -23.14 47.46
N ASP A 45 10.73 -22.16 47.28
CA ASP A 45 10.57 -21.06 48.24
C ASP A 45 9.73 -21.53 49.46
N ASN A 46 9.77 -20.77 50.55
CA ASN A 46 9.03 -21.01 51.80
C ASN A 46 7.50 -21.12 51.60
N GLY A 47 6.97 -20.69 50.46
CA GLY A 47 5.57 -20.84 50.04
C GLY A 47 5.25 -22.09 49.22
N GLY A 48 6.22 -23.00 48.98
CA GLY A 48 6.02 -24.24 48.23
C GLY A 48 6.08 -24.12 46.71
N LEU A 49 6.37 -22.93 46.17
CA LEU A 49 6.58 -22.72 44.74
C LEU A 49 8.01 -23.12 44.35
N THR A 50 8.15 -24.06 43.42
CA THR A 50 9.45 -24.48 42.89
C THR A 50 9.86 -23.59 41.71
N LYS A 51 11.07 -23.02 41.79
CA LYS A 51 11.70 -22.25 40.71
C LYS A 51 12.83 -23.06 40.09
N THR A 52 12.85 -23.13 38.77
CA THR A 52 13.99 -23.68 38.02
C THR A 52 15.11 -22.63 37.98
N VAL A 53 16.33 -23.03 38.32
CA VAL A 53 17.48 -22.13 38.45
C VAL A 53 18.69 -22.63 37.68
N ALA A 54 19.55 -21.70 37.27
CA ALA A 54 20.90 -21.97 36.78
C ALA A 54 21.92 -21.68 37.89
N VAL A 55 22.79 -22.64 38.19
CA VAL A 55 23.75 -22.62 39.30
C VAL A 55 25.16 -22.60 38.73
N LYS A 56 25.79 -21.43 38.69
CA LYS A 56 27.19 -21.24 38.23
C LYS A 56 28.13 -21.41 39.42
N ARG A 57 28.79 -22.57 39.48
CA ARG A 57 29.79 -22.90 40.50
C ARG A 57 31.17 -22.49 39.97
N LEU A 58 31.78 -21.50 40.61
CA LEU A 58 33.06 -20.96 40.17
C LEU A 58 34.22 -21.94 40.41
N ASP A 59 35.16 -22.03 39.47
CA ASP A 59 36.37 -22.86 39.63
C ASP A 59 37.53 -22.02 40.17
N ARG A 60 37.89 -22.23 41.43
CA ARG A 60 38.92 -21.45 42.13
C ARG A 60 40.34 -22.02 42.00
N ARG A 61 40.53 -23.09 41.20
CA ARG A 61 41.83 -23.81 41.09
C ARG A 61 43.03 -22.95 40.66
N HIS A 62 42.81 -21.75 40.13
CA HIS A 62 43.87 -20.81 39.72
C HIS A 62 43.84 -19.47 40.48
N GLY A 63 43.03 -19.32 41.53
CA GLY A 63 42.95 -18.10 42.35
C GLY A 63 42.30 -16.88 41.65
N GLN A 64 41.78 -17.06 40.44
CA GLN A 64 41.06 -16.07 39.64
C GLN A 64 39.55 -16.36 39.74
N GLY A 65 38.69 -15.34 39.96
CA GLY A 65 37.24 -15.53 40.09
C GLY A 65 36.59 -14.82 41.29
N ASP A 66 37.34 -14.47 42.35
CA ASP A 66 36.78 -13.79 43.52
C ASP A 66 36.32 -12.35 43.19
N HIS A 67 37.08 -11.64 42.36
CA HIS A 67 36.72 -10.30 41.90
C HIS A 67 35.51 -10.34 40.97
N GLU A 68 35.48 -11.30 40.06
CA GLU A 68 34.41 -11.52 39.09
C GLU A 68 33.10 -11.89 39.80
N PHE A 69 33.17 -12.79 40.79
CA PHE A 69 32.03 -13.17 41.64
C PHE A 69 31.42 -11.95 42.34
N LEU A 70 32.24 -11.15 43.01
CA LEU A 70 31.77 -9.95 43.71
C LEU A 70 31.24 -8.89 42.75
N THR A 71 31.87 -8.72 41.58
CA THR A 71 31.44 -7.79 40.55
C THR A 71 30.06 -8.18 40.03
N GLU A 72 29.86 -9.45 39.71
CA GLU A 72 28.60 -9.96 39.16
C GLU A 72 27.44 -9.81 40.17
N ILE A 73 27.68 -10.13 41.46
CA ILE A 73 26.72 -9.87 42.54
C ILE A 73 26.37 -8.39 42.63
N MET A 74 27.38 -7.51 42.62
CA MET A 74 27.17 -6.08 42.71
C MET A 74 26.39 -5.52 41.52
N MET A 75 26.65 -5.98 40.30
CA MET A 75 25.96 -5.52 39.10
C MET A 75 24.50 -5.99 39.11
N LEU A 76 24.25 -7.30 39.23
CA LEU A 76 22.90 -7.85 39.08
C LEU A 76 21.99 -7.59 40.29
N SER A 77 22.55 -7.24 41.45
CA SER A 77 21.74 -6.76 42.59
C SER A 77 21.25 -5.32 42.40
N ARG A 78 21.97 -4.49 41.63
CA ARG A 78 21.70 -3.05 41.49
C ARG A 78 21.01 -2.68 40.17
N TYR A 79 21.27 -3.43 39.11
CA TYR A 79 20.77 -3.17 37.76
C TYR A 79 19.74 -4.25 37.40
N ARG A 80 18.50 -3.83 37.12
CA ARG A 80 17.38 -4.73 36.83
C ARG A 80 16.65 -4.25 35.58
N HIS A 81 16.57 -5.12 34.58
CA HIS A 81 15.90 -4.85 33.32
C HIS A 81 15.49 -6.17 32.67
N LYS A 82 14.43 -6.17 31.86
CA LYS A 82 13.87 -7.40 31.25
C LYS A 82 14.88 -8.15 30.36
N ASN A 83 15.81 -7.41 29.75
CA ASN A 83 16.86 -7.96 28.88
C ASN A 83 18.19 -8.19 29.62
N LEU A 84 18.19 -8.29 30.96
CA LEU A 84 19.34 -8.72 31.77
C LEU A 84 18.96 -9.99 32.55
N VAL A 85 19.92 -10.88 32.80
CA VAL A 85 19.65 -12.07 33.62
C VAL A 85 19.32 -11.70 35.07
N SER A 86 18.41 -12.45 35.68
CA SER A 86 17.99 -12.24 37.07
C SER A 86 18.84 -13.04 38.04
N LEU A 87 19.61 -12.37 38.90
CA LEU A 87 20.27 -13.03 40.04
C LEU A 87 19.23 -13.33 41.13
N ILE A 88 19.07 -14.62 41.45
CA ILE A 88 18.20 -15.09 42.54
C ILE A 88 18.96 -15.03 43.87
N GLY A 89 20.23 -15.43 43.86
CA GLY A 89 21.06 -15.40 45.06
C GLY A 89 22.48 -15.88 44.83
N PHE A 90 23.24 -15.98 45.91
CA PHE A 90 24.62 -16.46 45.88
C PHE A 90 24.97 -17.29 47.11
N CYS A 91 26.04 -18.09 47.01
CA CYS A 91 26.63 -18.83 48.11
C CYS A 91 28.11 -18.48 48.23
N ASP A 92 28.56 -18.30 49.48
CA ASP A 92 29.95 -18.11 49.86
C ASP A 92 30.18 -18.87 51.18
N GLU A 93 30.20 -20.20 51.09
CA GLU A 93 30.27 -21.15 52.20
C GLU A 93 31.25 -22.28 51.87
N ASP A 94 31.96 -22.83 52.85
CA ASP A 94 32.86 -23.98 52.70
C ASP A 94 33.84 -23.90 51.50
N ASP A 95 34.39 -22.70 51.24
CA ASP A 95 35.31 -22.41 50.12
C ASP A 95 34.64 -22.44 48.72
N GLU A 96 33.32 -22.65 48.65
CA GLU A 96 32.51 -22.60 47.45
C GLU A 96 31.97 -21.19 47.18
N LYS A 97 32.10 -20.74 45.92
CA LYS A 97 31.48 -19.51 45.43
C LYS A 97 30.53 -19.86 44.30
N ILE A 98 29.24 -19.59 44.50
CA ILE A 98 28.19 -20.03 43.59
C ILE A 98 27.22 -18.89 43.34
N LEU A 99 26.88 -18.67 42.08
CA LEU A 99 25.84 -17.72 41.66
C LEU A 99 24.61 -18.51 41.19
N VAL A 100 23.44 -18.08 41.64
CA VAL A 100 22.16 -18.71 41.32
C VAL A 100 21.30 -17.71 40.55
N TYR A 101 20.94 -18.07 39.32
CA TYR A 101 20.14 -17.26 38.42
C TYR A 101 18.81 -17.94 38.10
N GLU A 102 17.87 -17.15 37.60
CA GLU A 102 16.74 -17.70 36.86
C GLU A 102 17.23 -18.52 35.66
N TYR A 103 16.57 -19.65 35.38
CA TYR A 103 16.97 -20.53 34.28
C TYR A 103 16.39 -20.06 32.95
N GLU A 104 17.26 -19.68 32.02
CA GLU A 104 16.88 -19.28 30.66
C GLU A 104 16.78 -20.51 29.75
N PHE A 105 15.54 -20.88 29.40
CA PHE A 105 15.19 -22.19 28.86
C PHE A 105 15.83 -22.52 27.51
N ASN A 106 16.03 -21.51 26.66
CA ASN A 106 16.58 -21.69 25.32
C ASN A 106 18.12 -21.59 25.29
N GLY A 107 18.78 -21.30 26.41
CA GLY A 107 20.24 -21.25 26.46
C GLY A 107 20.82 -20.05 25.69
N SER A 108 22.05 -20.14 25.20
CA SER A 108 22.74 -19.00 24.54
C SER A 108 22.39 -18.86 23.05
N LEU A 109 22.40 -17.62 22.55
CA LEU A 109 22.28 -17.29 21.12
C LEU A 109 23.33 -18.02 20.27
N GLU A 110 24.54 -18.19 20.81
CA GLU A 110 25.65 -18.93 20.18
C GLU A 110 25.22 -20.29 19.63
N LYS A 111 24.35 -21.02 20.35
CA LYS A 111 23.85 -22.35 19.97
C LYS A 111 23.10 -22.35 18.63
N TYR A 112 22.51 -21.23 18.25
CA TYR A 112 21.57 -21.12 17.14
C TYR A 112 22.16 -20.41 15.91
N LEU A 113 23.38 -19.86 16.00
CA LEU A 113 23.95 -19.04 14.92
C LEU A 113 24.06 -19.83 13.61
N SER A 114 24.57 -21.06 13.68
CA SER A 114 24.79 -21.95 12.53
C SER A 114 23.64 -22.92 12.24
N SER A 115 22.46 -22.72 12.83
CA SER A 115 21.27 -23.52 12.58
C SER A 115 20.13 -22.71 11.94
N GLU A 116 19.18 -23.42 11.34
CA GLU A 116 17.94 -22.86 10.77
C GLU A 116 16.83 -22.75 11.82
N ASP A 117 17.11 -23.02 13.10
CA ASP A 117 16.13 -23.00 14.19
C ASP A 117 15.57 -21.58 14.48
N LEU A 118 16.28 -20.54 14.03
CA LEU A 118 15.89 -19.15 14.17
C LEU A 118 15.67 -18.49 12.81
N THR A 119 14.46 -17.97 12.59
CA THR A 119 14.14 -17.15 11.42
C THR A 119 14.86 -15.81 11.47
N TRP A 120 14.92 -15.10 10.34
CA TRP A 120 15.51 -13.77 10.29
C TRP A 120 14.78 -12.77 11.22
N CYS A 121 13.46 -12.80 11.21
CA CYS A 121 12.60 -12.02 12.10
C CYS A 121 12.89 -12.28 13.59
N GLN A 122 13.08 -13.54 13.99
CA GLN A 122 13.47 -13.88 15.37
C GLN A 122 14.88 -13.38 15.72
N ARG A 123 15.85 -13.53 14.80
CA ARG A 123 17.21 -13.01 14.97
C ARG A 123 17.23 -11.50 15.18
N LEU A 124 16.41 -10.75 14.44
CA LEU A 124 16.24 -9.30 14.64
C LEU A 124 15.69 -8.98 16.02
N LYS A 125 14.61 -9.65 16.46
CA LYS A 125 14.03 -9.45 17.80
C LYS A 125 15.05 -9.72 18.93
N ILE A 126 15.84 -10.78 18.80
CA ILE A 126 16.93 -11.10 19.74
C ILE A 126 17.98 -9.98 19.77
N CYS A 127 18.42 -9.49 18.60
CA CYS A 127 19.38 -8.39 18.53
C CYS A 127 18.82 -7.11 19.14
N ILE A 128 17.54 -6.80 18.92
CA ILE A 128 16.84 -5.67 19.54
C ILE A 128 16.82 -5.81 21.06
N GLY A 129 16.45 -6.98 21.60
CA GLY A 129 16.46 -7.24 23.04
C GLY A 129 17.86 -7.06 23.66
N ALA A 130 18.89 -7.58 23.00
CA ALA A 130 20.29 -7.41 23.42
C ALA A 130 20.73 -5.93 23.36
N ALA A 131 20.38 -5.22 22.30
CA ALA A 131 20.68 -3.80 22.14
C ALA A 131 20.00 -2.95 23.23
N ARG A 132 18.72 -3.21 23.53
CA ARG A 132 17.99 -2.58 24.65
C ARG A 132 18.66 -2.82 26.00
N GLY A 133 19.14 -4.04 26.25
CA GLY A 133 19.89 -4.36 27.46
C GLY A 133 21.20 -3.58 27.59
N LEU A 134 21.97 -3.46 26.50
CA LEU A 134 23.22 -2.70 26.48
C LEU A 134 22.98 -1.20 26.57
N GLU A 135 21.94 -0.68 25.92
CA GLU A 135 21.52 0.72 26.02
C GLU A 135 21.21 1.07 27.48
N TYR A 136 20.43 0.24 28.17
CA TYR A 136 20.13 0.41 29.59
C TYR A 136 21.40 0.42 30.46
N LEU A 137 22.39 -0.43 30.17
CA LEU A 137 23.67 -0.42 30.89
C LEU A 137 24.48 0.85 30.62
N HIS A 138 24.46 1.33 29.38
CA HIS A 138 25.21 2.51 28.97
C HIS A 138 24.57 3.80 29.50
N ASN A 139 23.25 3.92 29.43
CA ASN A 139 22.51 5.12 29.81
C ASN A 139 21.35 4.78 30.76
N PRO A 140 21.63 4.28 31.98
CA PRO A 140 20.56 3.89 32.90
C PRO A 140 19.75 5.13 33.32
N LEU A 141 18.44 5.09 33.12
CA LEU A 141 17.53 6.16 33.53
C LEU A 141 17.61 6.37 35.05
N GLY A 142 18.04 7.55 35.52
CA GLY A 142 18.05 7.93 36.94
C GLY A 142 19.43 8.30 37.51
N THR A 143 19.65 8.04 38.81
CA THR A 143 20.89 8.35 39.54
C THR A 143 21.96 7.24 39.45
N GLN A 144 21.72 6.22 38.62
CA GLN A 144 22.60 5.07 38.48
C GLN A 144 23.81 5.41 37.58
N GLN A 145 24.93 4.72 37.82
CA GLN A 145 26.17 4.91 37.05
C GLN A 145 26.17 4.04 35.80
N ARG A 146 26.92 4.46 34.77
CA ARG A 146 27.10 3.74 33.50
C ARG A 146 27.82 2.42 33.77
N VAL A 147 27.39 1.33 33.14
CA VAL A 147 28.05 0.02 33.19
C VAL A 147 28.61 -0.31 31.82
N LEU A 148 29.89 -0.68 31.78
CA LEU A 148 30.57 -1.21 30.61
C LEU A 148 30.71 -2.72 30.78
N HIS A 149 30.14 -3.50 29.87
CA HIS A 149 30.04 -4.95 29.99
C HIS A 149 31.39 -5.66 29.76
N ARG A 150 32.14 -5.22 28.74
CA ARG A 150 33.50 -5.69 28.34
C ARG A 150 33.60 -7.11 27.81
N ASP A 151 32.59 -7.96 27.99
CA ASP A 151 32.54 -9.32 27.43
C ASP A 151 31.25 -9.57 26.63
N VAL A 152 30.91 -8.63 25.74
CA VAL A 152 29.78 -8.80 24.83
C VAL A 152 30.14 -9.83 23.76
N LYS A 153 29.37 -10.93 23.70
CA LYS A 153 29.49 -12.02 22.73
C LYS A 153 28.19 -12.80 22.66
N SER A 154 27.99 -13.56 21.58
CA SER A 154 26.79 -14.38 21.38
C SER A 154 26.57 -15.44 22.47
N ALA A 155 27.63 -15.96 23.09
CA ALA A 155 27.54 -16.87 24.23
C ALA A 155 26.94 -16.26 25.50
N ASN A 156 27.03 -14.93 25.65
CA ASN A 156 26.56 -14.19 26.82
C ASN A 156 25.16 -13.59 26.64
N PHE A 157 24.53 -13.77 25.48
CA PHE A 157 23.12 -13.47 25.25
C PHE A 157 22.29 -14.75 25.41
N LEU A 158 21.69 -14.93 26.58
CA LEU A 158 20.80 -16.04 26.87
C LEU A 158 19.40 -15.75 26.36
N LEU A 159 18.62 -16.80 26.07
CA LEU A 159 17.29 -16.71 25.51
C LEU A 159 16.28 -17.33 26.48
N ASP A 160 15.28 -16.55 26.85
CA ASP A 160 14.19 -17.02 27.71
C ASP A 160 13.21 -17.90 26.93
N HIS A 161 12.14 -18.36 27.59
CA HIS A 161 11.11 -19.22 26.97
C HIS A 161 10.36 -18.57 25.80
N ASN A 162 10.37 -17.25 25.69
CA ASN A 162 9.76 -16.47 24.60
C ASN A 162 10.79 -16.03 23.54
N TRP A 163 12.02 -16.55 23.62
CA TRP A 163 13.13 -16.15 22.75
C TRP A 163 13.57 -14.68 22.91
N GLU A 164 13.25 -14.06 24.06
CA GLU A 164 13.77 -12.73 24.40
C GLU A 164 15.20 -12.83 24.91
N ALA A 165 16.05 -11.91 24.46
CA ALA A 165 17.46 -11.89 24.81
C ALA A 165 17.69 -11.33 26.22
N LYS A 166 18.54 -11.99 27.00
CA LYS A 166 19.02 -11.56 28.31
C LYS A 166 20.54 -11.59 28.38
N ILE A 167 21.13 -10.44 28.68
CA ILE A 167 22.57 -10.28 28.84
C ILE A 167 23.03 -10.93 30.15
N SER A 168 24.11 -11.71 30.08
CA SER A 168 24.71 -12.45 31.19
C SER A 168 26.23 -12.22 31.30
N ASP A 169 26.82 -12.71 32.38
CA ASP A 169 28.28 -12.72 32.64
C ASP A 169 28.91 -11.33 32.91
N PHE A 170 28.48 -10.71 34.01
CA PHE A 170 28.94 -9.38 34.44
C PHE A 170 30.28 -9.38 35.20
N GLY A 171 30.97 -10.52 35.28
CA GLY A 171 32.18 -10.66 36.09
C GLY A 171 33.31 -9.69 35.71
N LEU A 172 33.39 -9.32 34.43
CA LEU A 172 34.41 -8.40 33.91
C LEU A 172 33.99 -6.93 33.94
N SER A 173 32.70 -6.64 34.17
CA SER A 173 32.10 -5.32 34.00
C SER A 173 32.76 -4.22 34.84
N ARG A 174 32.61 -2.97 34.39
CA ARG A 174 33.13 -1.77 35.07
C ARG A 174 32.08 -0.68 35.14
N ILE A 175 32.12 0.10 36.23
CA ILE A 175 31.24 1.24 36.44
C ILE A 175 31.98 2.52 36.06
N GLY A 176 31.35 3.37 35.25
CA GLY A 176 31.80 4.71 34.88
C GLY A 176 30.77 5.79 35.23
N PRO A 177 31.16 7.07 35.28
CA PRO A 177 30.20 8.16 35.51
C PRO A 177 29.16 8.23 34.38
N ALA A 178 27.86 8.22 34.71
CA ALA A 178 26.79 8.34 33.72
C ALA A 178 26.55 9.78 33.25
N ASN A 179 26.88 10.77 34.10
CA ASN A 179 26.64 12.19 33.87
C ASN A 179 27.71 12.89 32.99
N GLN A 180 28.64 12.13 32.43
CA GLN A 180 29.65 12.62 31.50
C GLN A 180 29.42 11.99 30.13
N GLU A 181 29.38 12.83 29.10
CA GLU A 181 29.17 12.43 27.71
C GLU A 181 30.32 11.55 27.21
N PHE A 182 31.55 11.91 27.58
CA PHE A 182 32.77 11.16 27.29
C PHE A 182 33.35 10.58 28.59
N THR A 183 33.31 9.26 28.73
CA THR A 183 33.97 8.56 29.82
C THR A 183 34.97 7.56 29.27
N PHE A 184 36.22 7.72 29.70
CA PHE A 184 37.28 6.79 29.38
C PHE A 184 37.91 6.25 30.66
N LEU A 185 38.01 4.93 30.75
CA LEU A 185 38.58 4.24 31.90
C LEU A 185 39.89 3.60 31.46
N VAL A 186 41.00 4.00 32.08
CA VAL A 186 42.26 3.25 31.94
C VAL A 186 42.12 1.96 32.75
N SER A 187 42.13 0.82 32.06
CA SER A 187 41.87 -0.48 32.67
C SER A 187 42.76 -1.56 32.04
N THR A 188 43.09 -2.60 32.79
CA THR A 188 43.74 -3.79 32.26
C THR A 188 42.89 -4.37 31.13
N VAL A 189 43.51 -4.66 29.98
CA VAL A 189 42.83 -5.25 28.82
C VAL A 189 42.37 -6.67 29.16
N VAL A 190 41.06 -6.90 29.13
CA VAL A 190 40.40 -8.20 29.31
C VAL A 190 39.19 -8.28 28.39
N GLY A 191 38.77 -9.49 28.04
CA GLY A 191 37.64 -9.75 27.15
C GLY A 191 37.91 -10.96 26.27
N THR A 192 36.92 -11.38 25.49
CA THR A 192 37.06 -12.52 24.59
C THR A 192 37.76 -12.11 23.28
N LEU A 193 38.76 -12.91 22.86
CA LEU A 193 39.48 -12.70 21.61
C LEU A 193 38.49 -12.71 20.43
N GLY A 194 38.63 -11.77 19.48
CA GLY A 194 37.75 -11.63 18.31
C GLY A 194 36.63 -10.61 18.51
N TYR A 195 36.10 -10.47 19.73
CA TYR A 195 35.10 -9.46 20.09
C TYR A 195 35.72 -8.16 20.61
N CYS A 196 36.87 -8.27 21.27
CA CYS A 196 37.53 -7.14 21.92
C CYS A 196 37.83 -5.99 20.93
N ASP A 197 37.41 -4.78 21.30
CA ASP A 197 37.70 -3.54 20.57
C ASP A 197 39.21 -3.36 20.36
N PRO A 198 39.69 -3.24 19.10
CA PRO A 198 41.11 -3.13 18.80
C PRO A 198 41.74 -1.90 19.45
N LEU A 199 41.03 -0.77 19.51
CA LEU A 199 41.56 0.44 20.12
C LEU A 199 41.70 0.28 21.64
N TYR A 200 40.75 -0.38 22.27
CA TYR A 200 40.86 -0.75 23.69
C TYR A 200 42.02 -1.71 23.94
N ALA A 201 42.20 -2.72 23.09
CA ALA A 201 43.29 -3.67 23.20
C ALA A 201 44.68 -3.01 23.05
N GLU A 202 44.80 -2.01 22.17
CA GLU A 202 46.04 -1.28 21.92
C GLU A 202 46.33 -0.23 22.99
N THR A 203 45.31 0.49 23.48
CA THR A 203 45.50 1.68 24.35
C THR A 203 45.23 1.43 25.83
N GLY A 204 44.53 0.34 26.18
CA GLY A 204 44.00 0.11 27.53
C GLY A 204 42.87 1.06 27.93
N ILE A 205 42.37 1.87 26.99
CA ILE A 205 41.30 2.84 27.23
C ILE A 205 39.96 2.20 26.90
N LEU A 206 39.16 1.96 27.94
CA LEU A 206 37.82 1.38 27.83
C LEU A 206 36.75 2.47 27.79
N THR A 207 35.80 2.34 26.87
CA THR A 207 34.61 3.21 26.75
C THR A 207 33.35 2.41 26.42
N LYS A 208 32.20 3.10 26.34
CA LYS A 208 30.92 2.48 25.91
C LYS A 208 31.00 1.98 24.45
N GLU A 209 31.76 2.67 23.62
CA GLU A 209 32.01 2.32 22.22
C GLU A 209 32.78 1.00 22.08
N SER A 210 33.49 0.54 23.12
CA SER A 210 34.12 -0.78 23.14
C SER A 210 33.09 -1.92 23.21
N ASP A 211 31.99 -1.73 23.94
CA ASP A 211 30.86 -2.67 23.93
C ASP A 211 30.11 -2.60 22.60
N VAL A 212 29.97 -1.40 22.00
CA VAL A 212 29.36 -1.21 20.67
C VAL A 212 30.13 -2.01 19.60
N TYR A 213 31.46 -1.92 19.60
CA TYR A 213 32.29 -2.72 18.69
C TYR A 213 32.06 -4.22 18.87
N SER A 214 32.10 -4.68 20.12
CA SER A 214 31.86 -6.09 20.47
C SER A 214 30.46 -6.55 20.04
N PHE A 215 29.46 -5.68 20.13
CA PHE A 215 28.10 -5.96 19.64
C PHE A 215 28.04 -6.02 18.11
N GLY A 216 28.76 -5.15 17.40
CA GLY A 216 28.92 -5.21 15.94
C GLY A 216 29.48 -6.56 15.47
N VAL A 217 30.40 -7.16 16.24
CA VAL A 217 30.88 -8.52 15.96
C VAL A 217 29.73 -9.52 16.05
N VAL A 218 28.92 -9.47 17.12
CA VAL A 218 27.75 -10.34 17.29
C VAL A 218 26.73 -10.17 16.16
N LEU A 219 26.47 -8.94 15.71
CA LEU A 219 25.54 -8.69 14.60
C LEU A 219 26.01 -9.41 13.31
N PHE A 220 27.31 -9.43 13.02
CA PHE A 220 27.84 -10.19 11.89
C PHE A 220 27.83 -11.70 12.13
N GLU A 221 28.00 -12.18 13.36
CA GLU A 221 27.79 -13.60 13.68
C GLU A 221 26.35 -14.04 13.39
N VAL A 222 25.38 -13.21 13.80
CA VAL A 222 23.94 -13.42 13.55
C VAL A 222 23.61 -13.41 12.06
N LEU A 223 24.21 -12.49 11.30
CA LEU A 223 24.01 -12.35 9.86
C LEU A 223 24.62 -13.52 9.05
N CYS A 224 25.85 -13.91 9.39
CA CYS A 224 26.61 -14.89 8.62
C CYS A 224 26.40 -16.32 9.11
N GLY A 225 25.81 -16.50 10.31
CA GLY A 225 25.67 -17.78 10.97
C GLY A 225 27.00 -18.47 11.28
N ARG A 226 28.05 -17.65 11.51
CA ARG A 226 29.44 -18.09 11.69
C ARG A 226 30.02 -17.47 12.94
N PHE A 227 30.82 -18.24 13.67
CA PHE A 227 31.59 -17.73 14.80
C PHE A 227 32.71 -16.81 14.33
N CYS A 228 33.00 -15.77 15.11
CA CYS A 228 34.02 -14.77 14.82
C CYS A 228 35.43 -15.39 14.70
N ILE A 229 35.71 -16.43 15.50
CA ILE A 229 36.91 -17.25 15.48
C ILE A 229 36.49 -18.72 15.41
N GLY A 230 36.79 -19.39 14.29
CA GLY A 230 36.44 -20.79 14.09
C GLY A 230 37.24 -21.45 12.96
N LYS A 231 37.18 -22.79 12.91
CA LYS A 231 37.66 -23.56 11.74
C LYS A 231 36.53 -23.61 10.73
N HIS A 232 36.49 -22.62 9.84
CA HIS A 232 35.59 -22.62 8.68
C HIS A 232 36.27 -23.34 7.51
N ASP A 233 35.47 -23.92 6.61
CA ASP A 233 35.96 -24.67 5.44
C ASP A 233 36.54 -23.76 4.32
N ASP A 234 36.55 -22.45 4.52
CA ASP A 234 37.15 -21.47 3.60
C ASP A 234 38.51 -20.94 4.10
N GLU A 235 39.23 -20.24 3.22
CA GLU A 235 40.55 -19.66 3.53
C GLU A 235 40.49 -18.53 4.59
N HIS A 236 39.29 -18.17 5.08
CA HIS A 236 39.06 -17.00 5.92
C HIS A 236 38.81 -17.39 7.38
N ARG A 237 39.91 -17.49 8.15
CA ARG A 237 39.88 -17.85 9.58
C ARG A 237 39.20 -16.83 10.51
N LEU A 238 38.92 -15.61 10.04
CA LEU A 238 38.39 -14.51 10.86
C LEU A 238 37.20 -13.87 10.13
N LEU A 239 36.04 -13.86 10.80
CA LEU A 239 34.78 -13.34 10.23
C LEU A 239 34.86 -11.84 9.94
N ILE A 240 35.43 -11.06 10.85
CA ILE A 240 35.33 -9.59 10.80
C ILE A 240 36.05 -8.96 9.61
N PRO A 241 37.32 -9.30 9.31
CA PRO A 241 37.98 -8.80 8.11
C PRO A 241 37.27 -9.22 6.81
N LEU A 242 36.64 -10.41 6.80
CA LEU A 242 35.84 -10.87 5.67
C LEU A 242 34.57 -10.04 5.52
N ALA A 243 33.81 -9.88 6.60
CA ALA A 243 32.57 -9.12 6.64
C ALA A 243 32.75 -7.65 6.24
N GLN A 244 33.77 -6.96 6.76
CA GLN A 244 34.09 -5.58 6.40
C GLN A 244 34.41 -5.46 4.90
N ARG A 245 35.25 -6.37 4.37
CA ARG A 245 35.59 -6.40 2.94
C ARG A 245 34.37 -6.68 2.06
N SER A 246 33.51 -7.61 2.46
CA SER A 246 32.30 -7.94 1.72
C SER A 246 31.30 -6.80 1.75
N TYR A 247 31.15 -6.10 2.87
CA TYR A 247 30.33 -4.89 2.98
C TYR A 247 30.83 -3.79 2.02
N GLU A 248 32.13 -3.47 2.07
CA GLU A 248 32.74 -2.42 1.23
C GLU A 248 32.67 -2.72 -0.27
N LYS A 249 32.67 -4.00 -0.65
CA LYS A 249 32.56 -4.44 -2.05
C LYS A 249 31.13 -4.67 -2.53
N GLY A 250 30.14 -4.60 -1.64
CA GLY A 250 28.75 -4.94 -1.97
C GLY A 250 28.53 -6.44 -2.22
N THR A 251 29.35 -7.32 -1.64
CA THR A 251 29.30 -8.78 -1.81
C THR A 251 28.92 -9.51 -0.51
N LEU A 252 28.07 -8.89 0.32
CA LEU A 252 27.61 -9.50 1.58
C LEU A 252 26.80 -10.78 1.35
N ASP A 253 26.05 -10.84 0.26
CA ASP A 253 25.26 -11.99 -0.16
C ASP A 253 26.05 -13.31 -0.20
N ASP A 254 27.36 -13.25 -0.42
CA ASP A 254 28.24 -14.41 -0.50
C ASP A 254 28.56 -15.02 0.88
N ILE A 255 28.38 -14.25 1.96
CA ILE A 255 28.76 -14.63 3.33
C ILE A 255 27.58 -14.75 4.29
N ILE A 256 26.40 -14.25 3.91
CA ILE A 256 25.15 -14.42 4.67
C ILE A 256 24.82 -15.90 4.81
N PHE A 257 24.29 -16.29 5.97
CA PHE A 257 23.87 -17.67 6.19
C PHE A 257 22.82 -18.08 5.16
N ARG A 258 23.06 -19.17 4.42
CA ARG A 258 22.22 -19.59 3.28
C ARG A 258 20.74 -19.73 3.67
N GLY A 259 20.44 -20.29 4.85
CA GLY A 259 19.07 -20.47 5.32
C GLY A 259 18.32 -19.17 5.65
N LEU A 260 19.02 -18.03 5.80
CA LEU A 260 18.40 -16.72 6.04
C LEU A 260 18.16 -15.94 4.75
N ARG A 261 18.98 -16.15 3.70
CA ARG A 261 19.02 -15.28 2.52
C ARG A 261 17.65 -15.10 1.85
N GLU A 262 16.88 -16.19 1.72
CA GLU A 262 15.57 -16.18 1.07
C GLU A 262 14.47 -15.52 1.93
N GLN A 263 14.74 -15.30 3.21
CA GLN A 263 13.80 -14.66 4.14
C GLN A 263 13.92 -13.13 4.13
N MET A 264 15.07 -12.58 3.74
CA MET A 264 15.45 -11.20 4.03
C MET A 264 14.89 -10.19 3.03
N GLU A 265 14.23 -9.17 3.56
CA GLU A 265 13.86 -7.97 2.82
C GLU A 265 15.14 -7.12 2.54
N PRO A 266 15.33 -6.61 1.31
CA PRO A 266 16.53 -5.84 0.94
C PRO A 266 16.83 -4.59 1.80
N TYR A 267 15.84 -3.77 2.14
CA TYR A 267 16.03 -2.59 3.01
C TYR A 267 16.32 -2.98 4.46
N SER A 268 15.71 -4.05 4.98
CA SER A 268 16.01 -4.64 6.29
C SER A 268 17.47 -5.08 6.35
N LEU A 269 17.92 -5.87 5.37
CA LEU A 269 19.30 -6.33 5.26
C LEU A 269 20.28 -5.15 5.16
N LYS A 270 19.97 -4.16 4.31
CA LYS A 270 20.81 -2.97 4.14
C LYS A 270 20.94 -2.18 5.45
N THR A 271 19.83 -1.98 6.15
CA THR A 271 19.79 -1.24 7.42
C THR A 271 20.58 -1.99 8.50
N PHE A 272 20.31 -3.29 8.67
CA PHE A 272 21.01 -4.15 9.64
C PHE A 272 22.51 -4.21 9.37
N SER A 273 22.91 -4.51 8.14
CA SER A 273 24.33 -4.64 7.78
C SER A 273 25.08 -3.31 7.86
N SER A 274 24.41 -2.19 7.55
CA SER A 274 24.97 -0.85 7.69
C SER A 274 25.32 -0.53 9.13
N VAL A 275 24.37 -0.72 10.06
CA VAL A 275 24.64 -0.44 11.47
C VAL A 275 25.67 -1.40 12.06
N ALA A 276 25.63 -2.68 11.69
CA ALA A 276 26.65 -3.65 12.10
C ALA A 276 28.06 -3.23 11.63
N TYR A 277 28.21 -2.76 10.39
CA TYR A 277 29.48 -2.27 9.86
C TYR A 277 29.96 -0.99 10.56
N GLN A 278 29.04 -0.05 10.84
CA GLN A 278 29.38 1.18 11.57
C GLN A 278 29.87 0.90 13.00
N CYS A 279 29.30 -0.10 13.70
CA CYS A 279 29.79 -0.53 15.01
C CYS A 279 31.27 -0.97 14.98
N LEU A 280 31.76 -1.48 13.84
CA LEU A 280 33.11 -2.00 13.68
C LEU A 280 34.13 -0.95 13.21
N LYS A 281 33.77 0.33 13.17
CA LYS A 281 34.73 1.40 12.83
C LYS A 281 35.88 1.43 13.83
N ARG A 282 37.09 1.72 13.34
CA ARG A 282 38.28 1.75 14.19
C ARG A 282 38.22 2.92 15.17
N ASP A 283 37.88 4.10 14.65
CA ASP A 283 37.72 5.31 15.45
C ASP A 283 36.40 5.26 16.22
N ARG A 284 36.45 5.58 17.51
CA ARG A 284 35.29 5.44 18.42
C ARG A 284 34.20 6.45 18.12
N GLU A 285 34.58 7.63 17.64
CA GLU A 285 33.70 8.74 17.28
C GLU A 285 32.88 8.46 16.02
N GLU A 286 33.32 7.51 15.19
CA GLU A 286 32.58 7.04 14.02
C GLU A 286 31.59 5.91 14.34
N ARG A 287 31.65 5.35 15.56
CA ARG A 287 30.73 4.29 15.98
C ARG A 287 29.41 4.90 16.46
N PRO A 288 28.27 4.27 16.13
CA PRO A 288 26.97 4.70 16.64
C PRO A 288 26.88 4.48 18.16
N THR A 289 25.99 5.21 18.83
CA THR A 289 25.63 4.88 20.21
C THR A 289 24.69 3.67 20.24
N MET A 290 24.54 3.00 21.39
CA MET A 290 23.57 1.90 21.49
C MET A 290 22.11 2.34 21.25
N VAL A 291 21.80 3.63 21.43
CA VAL A 291 20.49 4.20 21.06
C VAL A 291 20.32 4.17 19.54
N ASP A 292 21.31 4.69 18.81
CA ASP A 292 21.29 4.68 17.33
C ASP A 292 21.27 3.24 16.79
N VAL A 293 22.02 2.33 17.42
CA VAL A 293 22.01 0.91 17.08
C VAL A 293 20.63 0.30 17.28
N LEU A 294 20.00 0.56 18.42
CA LEU A 294 18.66 0.08 18.72
C LEU A 294 17.64 0.59 17.68
N SER A 295 17.62 1.90 17.41
CA SER A 295 16.70 2.48 16.43
C SER A 295 16.90 1.91 15.02
N ALA A 296 18.15 1.69 14.59
CA ALA A 296 18.42 1.06 13.30
C ALA A 296 17.96 -0.40 13.24
N LEU A 297 18.08 -1.15 14.33
CA LEU A 297 17.60 -2.53 14.40
C LEU A 297 16.06 -2.61 14.43
N GLU A 298 15.40 -1.69 15.13
CA GLU A 298 13.94 -1.55 15.12
C GLU A 298 13.43 -1.20 13.72
N LEU A 299 14.06 -0.24 13.04
CA LEU A 299 13.73 0.09 11.65
C LEU A 299 13.97 -1.09 10.69
N ALA A 300 15.08 -1.83 10.85
CA ALA A 300 15.33 -3.03 10.06
C ALA A 300 14.26 -4.12 10.31
N PHE A 301 13.75 -4.21 11.54
CA PHE A 301 12.65 -5.09 11.90
C PHE A 301 11.32 -4.64 11.29
N GLU A 302 11.01 -3.35 11.31
CA GLU A 302 9.80 -2.80 10.66
C GLU A 302 9.78 -3.09 9.16
N TYR A 303 10.91 -2.93 8.46
CA TYR A 303 11.01 -3.32 7.05
C TYR A 303 10.78 -4.81 6.84
N GLN A 304 11.37 -5.66 7.69
CA GLN A 304 11.20 -7.11 7.60
C GLN A 304 9.77 -7.54 7.92
N GLU A 305 9.17 -6.99 8.96
CA GLU A 305 7.79 -7.28 9.38
C GLU A 305 6.80 -6.80 8.31
N SER A 306 7.05 -5.64 7.69
CA SER A 306 6.27 -5.16 6.54
C SER A 306 6.40 -6.07 5.33
N TYR A 307 7.56 -6.69 5.12
CA TYR A 307 7.77 -7.66 4.04
C TYR A 307 7.22 -9.05 4.32
N GLU A 308 7.27 -9.53 5.57
CA GLU A 308 6.67 -10.81 5.97
C GLU A 308 5.14 -10.70 6.04
N SER A 309 4.60 -9.62 6.59
CA SER A 309 3.17 -9.27 6.45
C SER A 309 2.81 -8.90 5.00
N GLY A 310 3.84 -8.56 4.23
CA GLY A 310 3.94 -8.34 2.80
C GLY A 310 3.74 -9.58 1.93
N LYS A 311 3.98 -10.78 2.48
CA LYS A 311 3.86 -12.03 1.74
C LYS A 311 2.38 -12.41 1.63
N PRO A 312 1.90 -12.85 0.46
CA PRO A 312 0.57 -13.42 0.35
C PRO A 312 0.40 -14.50 1.42
N MET A 313 -0.67 -14.40 2.23
CA MET A 313 -1.05 -15.44 3.17
C MET A 313 -1.14 -16.76 2.39
N GLU A 314 -0.40 -17.79 2.81
CA GLU A 314 -0.45 -19.08 2.15
C GLU A 314 -1.90 -19.58 2.15
N TYR A 315 -2.33 -20.23 1.07
CA TYR A 315 -3.74 -20.64 0.92
C TYR A 315 -4.19 -21.51 2.10
N GLU A 316 -3.28 -22.28 2.73
CA GLU A 316 -3.56 -23.06 3.93
C GLU A 316 -3.96 -22.21 5.15
N GLU A 317 -3.40 -21.01 5.33
CA GLU A 317 -3.76 -20.11 6.43
C GLU A 317 -5.13 -19.46 6.20
N ILE A 318 -5.44 -19.07 4.96
CA ILE A 318 -6.77 -18.55 4.58
C ILE A 318 -7.84 -19.61 4.82
N LEU A 319 -7.55 -20.87 4.46
CA LEU A 319 -8.46 -22.00 4.69
C LEU A 319 -8.70 -22.30 6.17
N GLN A 320 -7.74 -22.03 7.06
CA GLN A 320 -7.95 -22.18 8.52
C GLN A 320 -8.91 -21.13 9.09
N MET A 321 -9.06 -20.00 8.39
CA MET A 321 -9.99 -18.92 8.74
C MET A 321 -11.39 -19.13 8.11
N ALA A 322 -11.53 -20.09 7.19
CA ALA A 322 -12.82 -20.47 6.62
C ALA A 322 -13.70 -21.22 7.64
N ASP A 323 -15.02 -21.20 7.42
CA ASP A 323 -16.01 -21.77 8.35
C ASP A 323 -15.65 -23.19 8.81
N ARG A 324 -15.51 -23.36 10.12
CA ARG A 324 -15.14 -24.64 10.76
C ARG A 324 -16.27 -25.66 10.71
N GLU A 325 -17.52 -25.24 10.54
CA GLU A 325 -18.66 -26.15 10.46
C GLU A 325 -18.73 -26.89 9.12
N HIS A 326 -18.14 -26.33 8.06
CA HIS A 326 -18.10 -26.90 6.71
C HIS A 326 -16.68 -26.86 6.12
N PRO A 327 -15.80 -27.81 6.48
CA PRO A 327 -14.43 -27.84 5.97
C PRO A 327 -14.41 -27.93 4.44
N LEU A 328 -13.71 -27.00 3.80
CA LEU A 328 -13.56 -26.99 2.34
C LEU A 328 -12.74 -28.21 1.91
N VAL A 329 -13.35 -29.12 1.14
CA VAL A 329 -12.68 -30.33 0.63
C VAL A 329 -12.19 -30.08 -0.79
N TYR A 330 -10.89 -30.24 -1.00
CA TYR A 330 -10.25 -30.19 -2.32
C TYR A 330 -9.21 -31.31 -2.44
N THR A 331 -8.99 -31.81 -3.66
CA THR A 331 -8.08 -32.94 -3.90
C THR A 331 -6.78 -32.52 -4.61
N ASN A 332 -6.75 -31.31 -5.17
CA ASN A 332 -5.61 -30.80 -5.92
C ASN A 332 -5.60 -29.26 -5.99
N LYS A 333 -4.46 -28.67 -6.38
CA LYS A 333 -4.26 -27.22 -6.46
C LYS A 333 -5.22 -26.52 -7.44
N ARG A 334 -5.66 -27.18 -8.52
CA ARG A 334 -6.61 -26.59 -9.47
C ARG A 334 -8.01 -26.45 -8.87
N GLU A 335 -8.47 -27.47 -8.14
CA GLU A 335 -9.72 -27.40 -7.39
C GLU A 335 -9.69 -26.30 -6.33
N LEU A 336 -8.58 -26.19 -5.58
CA LEU A 336 -8.38 -25.11 -4.61
C LEU A 336 -8.42 -23.73 -5.28
N THR A 337 -7.69 -23.55 -6.38
CA THR A 337 -7.65 -22.27 -7.11
C THR A 337 -9.04 -21.92 -7.65
N SER A 338 -9.76 -22.89 -8.22
CA SER A 338 -11.13 -22.70 -8.69
C SER A 338 -12.08 -22.31 -7.56
N LEU A 339 -11.92 -22.90 -6.38
CA LEU A 339 -12.73 -22.63 -5.20
C LEU A 339 -12.45 -21.22 -4.66
N LEU A 340 -11.19 -20.83 -4.53
CA LEU A 340 -10.80 -19.49 -4.11
C LEU A 340 -11.17 -18.43 -5.17
N THR A 341 -11.18 -18.77 -6.46
CA THR A 341 -11.65 -17.85 -7.51
C THR A 341 -13.18 -17.62 -7.40
N SER A 342 -13.95 -18.66 -7.09
CA SER A 342 -15.39 -18.54 -6.84
C SER A 342 -15.70 -17.78 -5.53
N GLY A 343 -14.77 -17.80 -4.59
CA GLY A 343 -14.83 -17.08 -3.32
C GLY A 343 -15.35 -17.91 -2.16
N ILE A 344 -14.96 -17.51 -0.94
CA ILE A 344 -15.29 -18.19 0.31
C ILE A 344 -15.55 -17.20 1.44
N LEU A 345 -16.41 -17.58 2.38
CA LEU A 345 -16.57 -16.87 3.66
C LEU A 345 -15.43 -17.24 4.61
N VAL A 346 -14.82 -16.23 5.20
CA VAL A 346 -13.72 -16.33 6.16
C VAL A 346 -13.97 -15.41 7.36
N ASP A 347 -13.17 -15.56 8.41
CA ASP A 347 -13.23 -14.70 9.60
C ASP A 347 -14.63 -14.67 10.24
N TRP A 348 -15.16 -15.87 10.53
CA TRP A 348 -16.49 -16.06 11.11
C TRP A 348 -17.63 -15.48 10.25
N GLY A 349 -17.46 -15.46 8.93
CA GLY A 349 -18.47 -15.00 7.99
C GLY A 349 -18.52 -13.48 7.82
N ARG A 350 -17.57 -12.73 8.38
CA ARG A 350 -17.52 -11.26 8.28
C ARG A 350 -16.81 -10.76 7.04
N ARG A 351 -16.07 -11.64 6.37
CA ARG A 351 -15.26 -11.34 5.19
C ARG A 351 -15.49 -12.39 4.11
N TRP A 352 -15.54 -11.94 2.87
CA TRP A 352 -15.58 -12.79 1.68
C TRP A 352 -14.26 -12.64 0.92
N PHE A 353 -13.52 -13.73 0.84
CA PHE A 353 -12.23 -13.80 0.13
C PHE A 353 -12.44 -14.38 -1.26
N SER A 354 -11.79 -13.81 -2.28
CA SER A 354 -11.68 -14.46 -3.59
C SER A 354 -10.36 -14.14 -4.30
N LEU A 355 -10.08 -14.84 -5.41
CA LEU A 355 -8.96 -14.55 -6.29
C LEU A 355 -9.42 -13.84 -7.56
N SER A 356 -8.65 -12.83 -7.97
CA SER A 356 -8.77 -12.21 -9.29
C SER A 356 -8.28 -13.13 -10.41
N LYS A 357 -8.48 -12.71 -11.68
CA LYS A 357 -8.01 -13.46 -12.86
C LYS A 357 -6.49 -13.70 -12.88
N ASN A 358 -5.74 -12.80 -12.26
CA ASN A 358 -4.27 -12.89 -12.14
C ASN A 358 -3.81 -13.46 -10.79
N GLU A 359 -4.71 -14.15 -10.07
CA GLU A 359 -4.44 -14.77 -8.76
C GLU A 359 -4.02 -13.76 -7.67
N HIS A 360 -4.32 -12.46 -7.84
CA HIS A 360 -4.25 -11.50 -6.74
C HIS A 360 -5.46 -11.62 -5.83
N ASN A 361 -5.28 -11.38 -4.54
CA ASN A 361 -6.33 -11.49 -3.54
C ASN A 361 -7.36 -10.38 -3.70
N CYS A 362 -8.63 -10.73 -3.56
CA CYS A 362 -9.77 -9.84 -3.46
C CYS A 362 -10.43 -10.04 -2.10
N GLU A 363 -10.89 -8.95 -1.50
CA GLU A 363 -11.54 -8.98 -0.19
C GLU A 363 -12.82 -8.16 -0.24
N LEU A 364 -13.92 -8.70 0.28
CA LEU A 364 -15.14 -7.96 0.56
C LEU A 364 -15.42 -8.05 2.05
N ILE A 365 -15.58 -6.89 2.69
CA ILE A 365 -15.85 -6.76 4.12
C ILE A 365 -17.32 -6.43 4.32
N SER A 366 -18.00 -7.21 5.17
CA SER A 366 -19.43 -7.04 5.47
C SER A 366 -19.74 -5.66 6.05
N ALA A 367 -20.90 -5.11 5.69
CA ALA A 367 -21.43 -3.89 6.30
C ALA A 367 -21.61 -4.00 7.83
N SER A 368 -21.67 -5.21 8.38
CA SER A 368 -21.72 -5.44 9.84
C SER A 368 -20.48 -4.97 10.59
N GLU A 369 -19.36 -4.76 9.89
CA GLU A 369 -18.13 -4.22 10.47
C GLU A 369 -18.08 -2.68 10.43
N PHE A 370 -19.10 -2.01 9.89
CA PHE A 370 -19.13 -0.54 9.80
C PHE A 370 -19.58 0.09 11.13
N SER A 371 -19.12 1.31 11.40
CA SER A 371 -19.62 2.13 12.51
C SER A 371 -20.70 3.08 12.01
N PHE A 372 -21.90 2.98 12.57
CA PHE A 372 -23.04 3.80 12.18
C PHE A 372 -23.36 4.82 13.27
N GLN A 373 -23.60 6.08 12.90
CA GLN A 373 -23.92 7.13 13.87
C GLN A 373 -25.28 6.93 14.55
N ASP A 374 -26.26 6.40 13.83
CA ASP A 374 -27.58 6.04 14.36
C ASP A 374 -27.91 4.56 14.02
N PRO A 375 -27.49 3.61 14.88
CA PRO A 375 -27.72 2.19 14.66
C PRO A 375 -29.21 1.79 14.62
N ASP A 376 -30.08 2.59 15.23
CA ASP A 376 -31.52 2.29 15.31
C ASP A 376 -32.24 2.48 13.97
N MET A 377 -31.58 3.15 13.00
CA MET A 377 -32.09 3.36 11.63
C MET A 377 -31.76 2.21 10.67
N ILE A 378 -31.05 1.18 11.15
CA ILE A 378 -30.57 0.07 10.31
C ILE A 378 -31.40 -1.17 10.57
N GLU A 379 -32.03 -1.65 9.51
CA GLU A 379 -32.70 -2.94 9.49
C GLU A 379 -31.74 -4.00 8.94
N TRP A 380 -31.31 -4.94 9.77
CA TRP A 380 -30.53 -6.10 9.32
C TRP A 380 -31.47 -7.14 8.71
N ILE A 381 -31.32 -7.38 7.41
CA ILE A 381 -32.20 -8.28 6.66
C ILE A 381 -31.40 -9.38 5.97
N PRO A 382 -31.92 -10.62 5.89
CA PRO A 382 -31.37 -11.62 4.99
C PRO A 382 -31.68 -11.21 3.55
N HIS A 383 -30.68 -11.27 2.67
CA HIS A 383 -30.87 -10.95 1.25
C HIS A 383 -30.36 -12.11 0.37
N PRO A 384 -31.18 -12.65 -0.55
CA PRO A 384 -30.88 -13.89 -1.27
C PRO A 384 -29.69 -13.79 -2.23
N ARG A 385 -29.27 -12.57 -2.58
CA ARG A 385 -28.10 -12.30 -3.45
C ARG A 385 -26.85 -11.90 -2.67
N SER A 386 -26.94 -11.77 -1.35
CA SER A 386 -25.79 -11.38 -0.52
C SER A 386 -24.82 -12.54 -0.38
N ARG A 387 -23.53 -12.23 -0.32
CA ARG A 387 -22.48 -13.16 0.13
C ARG A 387 -22.51 -13.39 1.64
N PHE A 388 -23.14 -12.50 2.40
CA PHE A 388 -23.26 -12.54 3.85
C PHE A 388 -24.66 -12.98 4.30
N SER A 389 -24.78 -13.42 5.56
CA SER A 389 -26.06 -13.86 6.13
C SER A 389 -27.09 -12.74 6.22
N GLU A 390 -26.64 -11.53 6.51
CA GLU A 390 -27.46 -10.34 6.67
C GLU A 390 -26.79 -9.13 5.98
N VAL A 391 -27.59 -8.16 5.58
CA VAL A 391 -27.16 -6.89 4.98
C VAL A 391 -27.85 -5.73 5.68
N ALA A 392 -27.24 -4.55 5.64
CA ALA A 392 -27.80 -3.36 6.28
C ALA A 392 -28.77 -2.64 5.32
N LYS A 393 -30.06 -2.61 5.65
CA LYS A 393 -31.07 -1.82 4.94
C LYS A 393 -31.33 -0.50 5.67
N ILE A 394 -31.33 0.60 4.94
CA ILE A 394 -31.49 1.97 5.44
C ILE A 394 -32.65 2.63 4.67
N GLU A 395 -33.78 2.86 5.33
CA GLU A 395 -35.03 3.36 4.71
C GLU A 395 -35.03 4.88 4.42
N SER A 396 -34.15 5.65 5.07
CA SER A 396 -34.01 7.09 4.79
C SER A 396 -32.56 7.39 4.42
N ALA A 397 -32.29 7.44 3.12
CA ALA A 397 -30.93 7.64 2.62
C ALA A 397 -30.39 9.07 2.85
N ARG A 398 -31.19 10.03 3.36
CA ARG A 398 -30.75 11.41 3.64
C ARG A 398 -29.69 11.53 4.74
N GLU A 399 -29.47 10.49 5.53
CA GLU A 399 -28.58 10.49 6.70
C GLU A 399 -27.68 9.24 6.70
N LEU A 400 -27.08 8.90 5.55
CA LEU A 400 -26.18 7.76 5.37
C LEU A 400 -24.86 7.83 6.17
N ASN A 401 -24.81 8.59 7.27
CA ASN A 401 -23.66 8.92 8.11
C ASN A 401 -22.94 7.67 8.68
N ILE A 402 -22.26 6.95 7.80
CA ILE A 402 -21.51 5.74 8.05
C ILE A 402 -20.07 6.16 8.17
N GLU A 403 -19.45 5.80 9.29
CA GLU A 403 -18.00 5.83 9.46
C GLU A 403 -17.50 4.42 9.21
N VAL A 404 -16.90 4.22 8.05
CA VAL A 404 -16.22 2.96 7.76
C VAL A 404 -14.90 2.99 8.53
N ASP A 405 -14.59 1.97 9.32
CA ASP A 405 -13.27 1.82 9.94
C ASP A 405 -12.86 0.37 9.77
N ILE A 406 -12.41 0.04 8.55
CA ILE A 406 -12.16 -1.34 8.17
C ILE A 406 -10.68 -1.58 8.04
N GLU A 407 -10.23 -2.67 8.66
CA GLU A 407 -8.89 -3.22 8.50
C GLU A 407 -8.94 -4.36 7.47
N THR A 408 -8.25 -4.15 6.35
CA THR A 408 -7.98 -5.23 5.40
C THR A 408 -7.08 -6.27 6.06
N ILE A 409 -7.21 -7.54 5.69
CA ILE A 409 -6.28 -8.58 6.18
C ILE A 409 -5.83 -9.55 5.08
N PHE A 410 -6.48 -9.53 3.92
CA PHE A 410 -6.20 -10.45 2.82
C PHE A 410 -5.56 -9.79 1.59
N LEU A 411 -5.48 -8.45 1.53
CA LEU A 411 -4.93 -7.77 0.35
C LEU A 411 -3.46 -8.12 0.12
N SER A 412 -3.08 -8.21 -1.16
CA SER A 412 -1.72 -8.52 -1.61
C SER A 412 -0.84 -7.27 -1.53
N PRO A 413 0.24 -7.28 -0.73
CA PRO A 413 1.11 -6.12 -0.59
C PRO A 413 1.88 -5.78 -1.86
N GLY A 414 2.12 -4.50 -2.09
CA GLY A 414 2.70 -3.96 -3.32
C GLY A 414 1.72 -3.86 -4.50
N ILE A 415 0.47 -4.29 -4.34
CA ILE A 415 -0.58 -4.16 -5.36
C ILE A 415 -1.41 -2.89 -5.12
N THR A 416 -1.79 -2.22 -6.20
CA THR A 416 -2.74 -1.10 -6.16
C THR A 416 -4.16 -1.67 -6.12
N TYR A 417 -4.95 -1.24 -5.15
CA TYR A 417 -6.35 -1.64 -4.99
C TYR A 417 -7.29 -0.46 -5.21
N ALA A 418 -8.48 -0.75 -5.74
CA ALA A 418 -9.63 0.14 -5.72
C ALA A 418 -10.64 -0.38 -4.69
N ALA A 419 -11.15 0.53 -3.86
CA ALA A 419 -12.23 0.27 -2.92
C ALA A 419 -13.58 0.63 -3.55
N TYR A 420 -14.53 -0.30 -3.48
CA TYR A 420 -15.87 -0.18 -4.03
C TYR A 420 -16.90 -0.34 -2.93
N LEU A 421 -17.84 0.60 -2.81
CA LEU A 421 -19.04 0.37 -2.03
C LEU A 421 -19.96 -0.56 -2.81
N VAL A 422 -20.46 -1.61 -2.17
CA VAL A 422 -21.38 -2.60 -2.77
C VAL A 422 -22.77 -2.46 -2.17
N PHE A 423 -23.76 -2.14 -3.02
CA PHE A 423 -25.09 -1.75 -2.54
C PHE A 423 -26.20 -2.00 -3.57
N LEU A 424 -27.45 -1.80 -3.15
CA LEU A 424 -28.65 -1.76 -3.98
C LEU A 424 -29.50 -0.56 -3.58
N ILE A 425 -30.25 0.00 -4.53
CA ILE A 425 -31.27 1.01 -4.25
C ILE A 425 -32.60 0.30 -4.00
N ASP A 426 -33.33 0.68 -2.95
CA ASP A 426 -34.62 0.07 -2.61
C ASP A 426 -35.61 0.22 -3.80
N GLY A 427 -36.21 -0.90 -4.23
CA GLY A 427 -37.04 -1.01 -5.43
C GLY A 427 -36.31 -1.38 -6.74
N SER A 428 -34.98 -1.48 -6.75
CA SER A 428 -34.18 -1.92 -7.93
C SER A 428 -34.17 -3.44 -8.17
N GLU A 429 -34.81 -4.23 -7.29
CA GLU A 429 -34.83 -5.70 -7.30
C GLU A 429 -35.40 -6.32 -8.59
N LEU A 430 -36.12 -5.54 -9.41
CA LEU A 430 -36.71 -5.95 -10.68
C LEU A 430 -35.68 -6.07 -11.84
N GLN A 431 -34.45 -5.58 -11.69
CA GLN A 431 -33.47 -5.47 -12.79
C GLN A 431 -32.83 -6.81 -13.21
N LYS A 432 -32.95 -7.88 -12.41
CA LYS A 432 -32.43 -9.20 -12.78
C LYS A 432 -33.14 -9.81 -14.01
N ALA A 433 -34.41 -9.45 -14.22
CA ALA A 433 -35.21 -9.95 -15.34
C ALA A 433 -34.67 -9.50 -16.71
N GLU A 434 -34.01 -8.34 -16.79
CA GLU A 434 -33.44 -7.81 -18.04
C GLU A 434 -32.00 -8.32 -18.32
N VAL A 435 -31.22 -8.57 -17.27
CA VAL A 435 -29.83 -9.07 -17.39
C VAL A 435 -29.80 -10.56 -17.77
N GLU A 436 -30.70 -11.38 -17.25
CA GLU A 436 -30.78 -12.81 -17.57
C GLU A 436 -31.27 -13.08 -19.02
N GLU A 437 -32.03 -12.17 -19.64
CA GLU A 437 -32.48 -12.32 -21.03
C GLU A 437 -31.44 -11.89 -22.08
N THR A 438 -30.48 -11.01 -21.72
CA THR A 438 -29.58 -10.37 -22.69
C THR A 438 -28.12 -10.78 -22.58
N GLY A 439 -27.66 -11.31 -21.44
CA GLY A 439 -26.29 -11.81 -21.27
C GLY A 439 -25.19 -10.75 -21.32
N VAL A 440 -25.55 -9.46 -21.24
CA VAL A 440 -24.63 -8.31 -21.22
C VAL A 440 -24.69 -7.67 -19.82
N SER A 441 -23.55 -7.27 -19.26
CA SER A 441 -23.53 -6.51 -18.00
C SER A 441 -24.41 -5.26 -18.16
N GLY A 442 -25.32 -5.04 -17.22
CA GLY A 442 -26.29 -3.94 -17.32
C GLY A 442 -25.62 -2.58 -17.56
N ASN A 443 -26.28 -1.71 -18.32
CA ASN A 443 -25.81 -0.34 -18.54
C ASN A 443 -25.59 0.38 -17.18
N PRO A 444 -24.54 1.23 -17.05
CA PRO A 444 -24.25 1.94 -15.81
C PRO A 444 -25.47 2.74 -15.30
N GLN A 445 -25.68 2.79 -13.98
CA GLN A 445 -26.82 3.49 -13.39
C GLN A 445 -26.44 4.76 -12.65
N LEU A 446 -27.34 5.73 -12.71
CA LEU A 446 -27.19 7.01 -12.03
C LEU A 446 -27.56 6.86 -10.54
N VAL A 447 -26.57 7.06 -9.66
CA VAL A 447 -26.71 6.85 -8.21
C VAL A 447 -26.35 8.09 -7.39
N GLY A 448 -25.50 8.99 -7.87
CA GLY A 448 -25.20 10.27 -7.20
C GLY A 448 -24.97 10.17 -5.68
N LEU A 449 -23.85 9.60 -5.29
CA LEU A 449 -23.43 9.42 -3.90
C LEU A 449 -22.31 10.41 -3.55
N THR A 450 -22.49 11.16 -2.47
CA THR A 450 -21.44 12.02 -1.90
C THR A 450 -20.66 11.22 -0.87
N TYR A 451 -19.35 11.40 -0.85
CA TYR A 451 -18.49 10.77 0.13
C TYR A 451 -17.33 11.67 0.52
N LYS A 452 -16.84 11.50 1.74
CA LYS A 452 -15.68 12.23 2.26
C LYS A 452 -14.71 11.24 2.88
N LEU A 453 -13.48 11.25 2.38
CA LEU A 453 -12.38 10.44 2.91
C LEU A 453 -11.69 11.23 4.03
N LYS A 454 -11.34 10.60 5.15
CA LYS A 454 -10.70 11.32 6.28
C LYS A 454 -9.36 11.98 5.90
N GLU A 455 -8.62 11.41 4.94
CA GLU A 455 -7.35 11.99 4.47
C GLU A 455 -7.52 13.14 3.46
N VAL A 456 -8.72 13.34 2.92
CA VAL A 456 -9.02 14.36 1.92
C VAL A 456 -9.93 15.42 2.54
N SER A 457 -9.52 16.69 2.50
CA SER A 457 -10.30 17.77 3.12
C SER A 457 -11.62 18.07 2.40
N GLU A 458 -11.72 17.71 1.12
CA GLU A 458 -12.84 18.03 0.24
C GLU A 458 -13.83 16.86 0.10
N GLU A 459 -15.12 17.19 0.01
CA GLU A 459 -16.19 16.23 -0.31
C GLU A 459 -16.14 15.87 -1.79
N SER A 460 -16.41 14.60 -2.09
CA SER A 460 -16.37 14.02 -3.43
C SER A 460 -17.73 13.48 -3.80
N ILE A 461 -18.12 13.58 -5.07
CA ILE A 461 -19.39 13.03 -5.55
C ILE A 461 -19.12 12.07 -6.70
N THR A 462 -19.71 10.88 -6.61
CA THR A 462 -19.67 9.88 -7.68
C THR A 462 -21.08 9.63 -8.19
N TYR A 463 -21.26 9.79 -9.50
CA TYR A 463 -22.59 9.83 -10.10
C TYR A 463 -23.05 8.49 -10.66
N ILE A 464 -22.11 7.60 -11.00
CA ILE A 464 -22.39 6.40 -11.78
C ILE A 464 -21.88 5.17 -11.03
N ALA A 465 -22.76 4.18 -10.91
CA ALA A 465 -22.45 2.86 -10.39
C ALA A 465 -22.51 1.81 -11.51
N ASP A 466 -21.58 0.87 -11.47
CA ASP A 466 -21.56 -0.29 -12.36
C ASP A 466 -22.43 -1.40 -11.76
N ILE A 467 -23.07 -2.20 -12.62
CA ILE A 467 -23.84 -3.38 -12.20
C ILE A 467 -22.97 -4.63 -12.36
N THR A 468 -22.77 -5.35 -11.27
CA THR A 468 -22.02 -6.62 -11.26
C THR A 468 -22.89 -7.77 -11.78
N ASN A 469 -22.26 -8.89 -12.13
CA ASN A 469 -22.96 -10.07 -12.66
C ASN A 469 -23.98 -10.69 -11.68
N ASP A 470 -23.76 -10.53 -10.38
CA ASP A 470 -24.70 -10.92 -9.30
C ASP A 470 -25.79 -9.86 -9.03
N GLY A 471 -25.79 -8.77 -9.81
CA GLY A 471 -26.81 -7.73 -9.81
C GLY A 471 -26.68 -6.71 -8.69
N TRP A 472 -25.55 -6.67 -7.99
CA TRP A 472 -25.21 -5.58 -7.06
C TRP A 472 -24.72 -4.37 -7.83
N MET A 473 -24.89 -3.19 -7.25
CA MET A 473 -24.27 -1.97 -7.75
C MET A 473 -22.94 -1.76 -7.03
N ILE A 474 -21.91 -1.38 -7.78
CA ILE A 474 -20.60 -1.03 -7.22
C ILE A 474 -20.20 0.38 -7.63
N ILE A 475 -19.59 1.11 -6.69
CA ILE A 475 -19.09 2.45 -6.95
C ILE A 475 -17.70 2.64 -6.35
N GLU A 476 -16.74 2.99 -7.21
CA GLU A 476 -15.35 3.23 -6.80
C GLU A 476 -15.27 4.49 -5.93
N LEU A 477 -14.76 4.33 -4.71
CA LEU A 477 -14.56 5.40 -3.73
C LEU A 477 -13.14 5.96 -3.79
N CYS A 478 -12.13 5.09 -3.76
CA CYS A 478 -10.73 5.50 -3.74
C CYS A 478 -9.81 4.42 -4.30
N GLN A 479 -8.58 4.82 -4.65
CA GLN A 479 -7.48 3.93 -5.02
C GLN A 479 -6.32 4.10 -4.02
N PHE A 480 -5.61 3.03 -3.70
CA PHE A 480 -4.43 3.07 -2.83
C PHE A 480 -3.46 1.93 -3.13
N ILE A 481 -2.18 2.07 -2.79
CA ILE A 481 -1.26 0.91 -2.75
C ILE A 481 -1.35 0.26 -1.38
N CYS A 482 -1.61 -1.04 -1.35
CA CYS A 482 -1.52 -1.83 -0.14
C CYS A 482 -0.03 -2.06 0.19
N TYR A 483 0.51 -1.32 1.17
CA TYR A 483 1.88 -1.51 1.68
C TYR A 483 1.93 -2.34 2.97
N LYS A 484 0.81 -2.43 3.69
CA LYS A 484 0.66 -3.15 4.96
C LYS A 484 -0.59 -4.03 4.89
N LYS A 485 -0.58 -5.11 5.66
CA LYS A 485 -1.73 -6.04 5.78
C LYS A 485 -2.99 -5.31 6.22
N VAL A 486 -2.87 -4.43 7.23
CA VAL A 486 -3.95 -3.61 7.77
C VAL A 486 -3.94 -2.21 7.12
N THR A 487 -4.95 -1.95 6.32
CA THR A 487 -5.27 -0.65 5.71
C THR A 487 -6.56 -0.18 6.33
N LYS A 488 -6.54 0.98 7.00
CA LYS A 488 -7.72 1.62 7.59
C LYS A 488 -8.35 2.59 6.60
N LEU A 489 -9.57 2.32 6.15
CA LEU A 489 -10.31 3.20 5.26
C LEU A 489 -11.46 3.88 6.02
N GLU A 490 -11.38 5.21 6.14
CA GLU A 490 -12.43 6.04 6.72
C GLU A 490 -13.17 6.84 5.66
N VAL A 491 -14.43 6.46 5.44
CA VAL A 491 -15.35 7.11 4.49
C VAL A 491 -16.58 7.56 5.24
N PHE A 492 -16.97 8.81 5.03
CA PHE A 492 -18.30 9.32 5.35
C PHE A 492 -19.14 9.31 4.08
N LEU A 493 -20.34 8.72 4.11
CA LEU A 493 -21.26 8.66 2.97
C LEU A 493 -22.45 9.58 3.22
N GLU A 494 -22.77 10.41 2.23
CA GLU A 494 -23.95 11.28 2.23
C GLU A 494 -24.71 11.11 0.91
N ASN A 495 -26.03 11.01 0.97
CA ASN A 495 -26.82 10.89 -0.25
C ASN A 495 -27.18 12.25 -0.81
N THR A 496 -27.05 12.39 -2.12
CA THR A 496 -27.39 13.60 -2.86
C THR A 496 -28.65 13.49 -3.71
N PHE A 497 -29.21 12.28 -3.89
CA PHE A 497 -30.43 12.02 -4.67
C PHE A 497 -31.54 11.44 -3.78
N GLU A 498 -32.81 11.76 -4.05
CA GLU A 498 -33.93 11.23 -3.26
C GLU A 498 -34.24 9.78 -3.66
N TYR A 499 -33.72 8.81 -2.91
CA TYR A 499 -34.08 7.39 -3.02
C TYR A 499 -34.93 6.94 -1.83
N ASN A 500 -35.78 5.92 -2.05
CA ASN A 500 -36.63 5.33 -1.02
C ASN A 500 -35.85 4.54 0.05
N GLY A 501 -34.58 4.20 -0.21
CA GLY A 501 -33.72 3.46 0.70
C GLY A 501 -32.50 2.89 -0.02
N ILE A 502 -31.52 2.42 0.76
CA ILE A 502 -30.31 1.73 0.26
C ILE A 502 -30.09 0.46 1.06
N VAL A 503 -29.64 -0.60 0.39
CA VAL A 503 -29.24 -1.87 1.01
C VAL A 503 -27.74 -2.03 0.80
N LEU A 504 -26.97 -2.07 1.88
CA LEU A 504 -25.51 -2.16 1.88
C LEU A 504 -25.06 -3.58 2.19
N GLU A 505 -24.24 -4.12 1.31
CA GLU A 505 -23.58 -5.41 1.56
C GLU A 505 -22.22 -5.24 2.21
N GLY A 506 -21.45 -4.23 1.79
CA GLY A 506 -20.10 -4.05 2.27
C GLY A 506 -19.21 -3.18 1.39
N ILE A 507 -17.91 -3.26 1.63
CA ILE A 507 -16.87 -2.64 0.80
C ILE A 507 -15.98 -3.74 0.20
N GLN A 508 -15.83 -3.70 -1.12
CA GLN A 508 -15.02 -4.63 -1.89
C GLN A 508 -13.72 -3.98 -2.34
N PHE A 509 -12.63 -4.72 -2.22
CA PHE A 509 -11.30 -4.33 -2.66
C PHE A 509 -10.87 -5.20 -3.83
N LEU A 510 -10.66 -4.55 -4.98
CA LEU A 510 -10.23 -5.22 -6.21
C LEU A 510 -8.88 -4.68 -6.67
N PRO A 511 -7.95 -5.55 -7.11
CA PRO A 511 -6.66 -5.11 -7.62
C PRO A 511 -6.85 -4.34 -8.94
N ILE A 512 -6.13 -3.23 -9.07
CA ILE A 512 -6.07 -2.43 -10.29
C ILE A 512 -4.88 -2.92 -11.12
N GLU A 513 -5.19 -3.53 -12.26
CA GLU A 513 -4.18 -3.90 -13.23
C GLU A 513 -3.67 -2.63 -13.91
N LYS A 514 -2.36 -2.37 -13.82
CA LYS A 514 -1.72 -1.46 -14.78
C LYS A 514 -1.90 -2.12 -16.14
N PRO A 515 -2.40 -1.42 -17.17
CA PRO A 515 -2.30 -1.96 -18.52
C PRO A 515 -0.83 -2.32 -18.72
N MET A 516 -0.54 -3.60 -19.00
CA MET A 516 0.78 -4.00 -19.49
C MET A 516 1.12 -2.96 -20.54
N ASN A 517 2.29 -2.33 -20.39
CA ASN A 517 2.81 -1.34 -21.31
C ASN A 517 2.24 -1.64 -22.69
N ASP A 518 1.35 -0.78 -23.18
CA ASP A 518 1.34 -0.47 -24.59
C ASP A 518 2.78 0.04 -24.82
N GLU A 519 3.70 -0.91 -25.00
CA GLU A 519 4.79 -0.72 -25.93
C GLU A 519 4.08 -0.14 -27.11
N SER A 520 4.24 1.16 -27.25
CA SER A 520 3.80 1.91 -28.38
C SER A 520 4.17 1.07 -29.58
N VAL A 521 3.19 0.36 -30.13
CA VAL A 521 3.22 -0.08 -31.51
C VAL A 521 3.14 1.26 -32.24
N GLN A 522 4.29 1.94 -32.30
CA GLN A 522 4.64 2.78 -33.41
C GLN A 522 4.60 1.81 -34.59
N VAL A 523 3.39 1.59 -35.11
CA VAL A 523 3.23 1.27 -36.50
C VAL A 523 3.94 2.41 -37.19
N GLU A 524 5.16 2.13 -37.65
CA GLU A 524 5.85 2.96 -38.61
C GLU A 524 4.83 3.26 -39.70
N LYS A 525 4.28 4.47 -39.66
CA LYS A 525 3.39 4.96 -40.70
C LYS A 525 4.24 5.00 -41.95
N ALA A 526 4.01 4.04 -42.83
CA ALA A 526 4.54 4.05 -44.17
C ALA A 526 4.27 5.44 -44.77
N ASN A 527 5.35 6.14 -45.09
CA ASN A 527 5.28 7.37 -45.89
C ASN A 527 4.73 6.98 -47.26
N ILE A 528 3.42 7.15 -47.45
CA ILE A 528 2.76 6.97 -48.73
C ILE A 528 3.27 8.09 -49.66
N PRO A 529 3.80 7.77 -50.85
CA PRO A 529 4.29 8.76 -51.81
C PRO A 529 3.17 9.72 -52.25
N ASP A 530 3.54 10.98 -52.52
CA ASP A 530 2.65 12.08 -52.95
C ASP A 530 1.79 11.79 -54.20
N THR A 531 2.03 10.69 -54.90
CA THR A 531 1.34 10.29 -56.14
C THR A 531 0.01 9.54 -55.93
N GLU A 532 -0.30 9.03 -54.73
CA GLU A 532 -1.61 8.37 -54.46
C GLU A 532 -2.70 9.31 -53.91
N ARG A 533 -2.36 10.55 -53.51
CA ARG A 533 -3.33 11.51 -52.92
C ARG A 533 -4.33 12.09 -53.91
N GLU A 534 -4.07 12.01 -55.21
CA GLU A 534 -4.93 12.60 -56.24
C GLU A 534 -6.21 11.79 -56.55
N GLN A 535 -6.36 10.58 -55.99
CA GLN A 535 -7.52 9.69 -56.19
C GLN A 535 -8.57 9.68 -55.04
N LYS A 536 -8.51 10.60 -54.08
CA LYS A 536 -9.34 10.55 -52.84
C LYS A 536 -10.35 11.68 -52.63
N LEU A 537 -10.63 12.51 -53.64
CA LEU A 537 -11.69 13.53 -53.52
C LEU A 537 -13.08 12.85 -53.58
N PRO A 538 -14.03 13.18 -52.69
CA PRO A 538 -15.41 12.68 -52.79
C PRO A 538 -16.06 13.11 -54.11
N ASP A 539 -16.88 12.26 -54.73
CA ASP A 539 -17.50 12.53 -56.04
C ASP A 539 -18.32 13.84 -56.10
N ASP A 540 -18.82 14.31 -54.96
CA ASP A 540 -19.62 15.51 -54.79
C ASP A 540 -18.82 16.75 -54.32
N TYR A 541 -17.48 16.72 -54.37
CA TYR A 541 -16.62 17.84 -53.93
C TYR A 541 -16.99 19.19 -54.56
N ARG A 542 -17.50 19.18 -55.82
CA ARG A 542 -17.88 20.40 -56.54
C ARG A 542 -19.09 21.09 -55.91
N ASP A 543 -20.01 20.33 -55.36
CA ASP A 543 -21.19 20.89 -54.69
C ASP A 543 -20.80 21.45 -53.33
N ILE A 544 -19.86 20.79 -52.62
CA ILE A 544 -19.26 21.30 -51.39
C ILE A 544 -18.57 22.66 -51.61
N ILE A 545 -17.79 22.82 -52.68
CA ILE A 545 -17.12 24.10 -53.01
C ILE A 545 -18.11 25.21 -53.32
N LYS A 546 -19.24 24.92 -54.00
CA LYS A 546 -20.27 25.94 -54.27
C LYS A 546 -20.86 26.52 -52.98
N MET A 547 -20.81 25.77 -51.88
CA MET A 547 -21.31 26.18 -50.58
C MET A 547 -20.26 26.89 -49.73
N ALA A 548 -19.00 26.94 -50.18
CA ALA A 548 -17.93 27.64 -49.49
C ALA A 548 -18.29 29.12 -49.28
N LYS A 549 -18.04 29.62 -48.08
CA LYS A 549 -18.24 31.03 -47.71
C LYS A 549 -17.35 31.94 -48.55
N ASP A 550 -16.11 31.52 -48.76
CA ASP A 550 -15.11 32.25 -49.53
C ASP A 550 -14.99 31.69 -50.96
N ARG A 551 -14.72 32.56 -51.94
CA ARG A 551 -14.60 32.14 -53.34
C ARG A 551 -13.34 31.30 -53.55
N VAL A 552 -13.52 30.03 -53.90
CA VAL A 552 -12.43 29.15 -54.33
C VAL A 552 -12.07 29.44 -55.79
N PRO A 553 -10.79 29.58 -56.16
CA PRO A 553 -10.36 29.83 -57.55
C PRO A 553 -10.80 28.70 -58.51
N TYR A 554 -11.33 29.07 -59.68
CA TYR A 554 -11.82 28.11 -60.69
C TYR A 554 -10.74 27.19 -61.29
N ASN A 555 -9.44 27.52 -61.17
CA ASN A 555 -8.32 26.78 -61.75
C ASN A 555 -7.46 26.03 -60.71
N ILE A 556 -8.04 25.67 -59.55
CA ILE A 556 -7.34 24.91 -58.52
C ILE A 556 -7.07 23.47 -59.00
N THR A 557 -5.88 22.92 -58.71
CA THR A 557 -5.57 21.51 -59.03
C THR A 557 -6.30 20.56 -58.04
N ASN A 558 -6.54 19.30 -58.42
CA ASN A 558 -7.14 18.32 -57.49
C ASN A 558 -6.29 18.13 -56.21
N LYS A 559 -4.95 18.24 -56.33
CA LYS A 559 -4.03 18.17 -55.20
C LYS A 559 -4.20 19.36 -54.25
N ASP A 560 -4.22 20.57 -54.80
CA ASP A 560 -4.43 21.80 -54.00
C ASP A 560 -5.82 21.84 -53.40
N LEU A 561 -6.80 21.28 -54.11
CA LEU A 561 -8.17 21.19 -53.63
C LEU A 561 -8.32 20.16 -52.50
N TYR A 562 -7.69 19.00 -52.62
CA TYR A 562 -7.63 18.03 -51.53
C TYR A 562 -6.97 18.66 -50.31
N LEU A 563 -5.84 19.36 -50.49
CA LEU A 563 -5.18 20.07 -49.39
C LEU A 563 -6.07 21.15 -48.76
N LEU A 564 -6.82 21.90 -49.58
CA LEU A 564 -7.81 22.88 -49.10
C LEU A 564 -8.90 22.21 -48.27
N LEU A 565 -9.46 21.10 -48.74
CA LEU A 565 -10.50 20.36 -48.02
C LEU A 565 -9.95 19.63 -46.78
N SER A 566 -8.71 19.16 -46.78
CA SER A 566 -8.05 18.63 -45.58
C SER A 566 -7.78 19.70 -44.53
N ASN A 567 -7.49 20.94 -44.94
CA ASN A 567 -7.36 22.10 -44.04
C ASN A 567 -8.73 22.62 -43.57
N GLY A 568 -9.78 22.33 -44.35
CA GLY A 568 -11.16 22.63 -44.07
C GLY A 568 -11.64 23.98 -44.58
N ILE A 569 -12.94 24.08 -44.83
CA ILE A 569 -13.61 25.26 -45.39
C ILE A 569 -14.89 25.57 -44.63
N LEU A 570 -15.18 26.87 -44.47
CA LEU A 570 -16.48 27.32 -43.98
C LEU A 570 -17.52 27.20 -45.08
N THR A 571 -18.65 26.56 -44.78
CA THR A 571 -19.79 26.38 -45.68
C THR A 571 -21.07 26.91 -45.02
N ASN A 572 -22.20 26.88 -45.75
CA ASN A 572 -23.52 27.27 -45.24
C ASN A 572 -23.53 28.67 -44.58
N LYS A 573 -23.01 29.68 -45.30
CA LYS A 573 -22.87 31.06 -44.81
C LYS A 573 -22.00 31.20 -43.54
N GLY A 574 -21.07 30.26 -43.34
CA GLY A 574 -20.19 30.23 -42.17
C GLY A 574 -20.79 29.57 -40.94
N GLN A 575 -21.89 28.82 -41.09
CA GLN A 575 -22.51 28.09 -39.98
C GLN A 575 -21.99 26.65 -39.85
N ALA A 576 -21.30 26.13 -40.87
CA ALA A 576 -20.69 24.81 -40.87
C ALA A 576 -19.24 24.88 -41.35
N PHE A 577 -18.39 23.97 -40.89
CA PHE A 577 -16.99 23.83 -41.25
C PHE A 577 -16.77 22.41 -41.72
N PHE A 578 -16.46 22.24 -43.01
CA PHE A 578 -16.29 20.95 -43.65
C PHE A 578 -14.81 20.67 -43.84
N TYR A 579 -14.37 19.45 -43.56
CA TYR A 579 -13.01 19.02 -43.88
C TYR A 579 -12.93 17.51 -44.19
N LEU A 580 -11.83 17.08 -44.81
CA LEU A 580 -11.54 15.67 -45.04
C LEU A 580 -10.51 15.18 -44.01
N ASP A 581 -10.73 13.98 -43.47
CA ASP A 581 -9.73 13.33 -42.64
C ASP A 581 -8.55 12.77 -43.48
N LYS A 582 -7.63 12.09 -42.78
CA LYS A 582 -6.43 11.47 -43.40
C LYS A 582 -6.76 10.39 -44.44
N ASP A 583 -7.94 9.78 -44.33
CA ASP A 583 -8.38 8.68 -45.18
C ASP A 583 -9.26 9.17 -46.33
N GLY A 584 -9.66 10.45 -46.30
CA GLY A 584 -10.53 11.09 -47.29
C GLY A 584 -12.02 11.02 -46.92
N ILE A 585 -12.34 10.63 -45.69
CA ILE A 585 -13.70 10.58 -45.17
C ILE A 585 -14.14 11.99 -44.77
N LYS A 586 -15.39 12.32 -45.08
CA LYS A 586 -15.99 13.62 -44.79
C LYS A 586 -16.19 13.82 -43.30
N CYS A 587 -15.74 14.98 -42.79
CA CYS A 587 -15.97 15.47 -41.43
C CYS A 587 -16.68 16.82 -41.48
N CYS A 588 -17.50 17.10 -40.47
CA CYS A 588 -18.23 18.36 -40.40
C CYS A 588 -18.33 18.86 -38.96
N MET A 589 -18.08 20.15 -38.76
CA MET A 589 -18.40 20.86 -37.53
C MET A 589 -19.51 21.88 -37.77
N LEU A 590 -20.56 21.87 -36.95
CA LEU A 590 -21.66 22.83 -36.97
C LEU A 590 -21.46 23.86 -35.85
N SER A 591 -21.66 25.14 -36.15
CA SER A 591 -21.50 26.21 -35.15
C SER A 591 -22.58 26.18 -34.08
N ALA A 592 -22.27 26.66 -32.88
CA ALA A 592 -23.23 26.85 -31.79
C ALA A 592 -24.49 27.62 -32.24
N SER A 593 -24.31 28.65 -33.08
CA SER A 593 -25.43 29.44 -33.64
C SER A 593 -26.37 28.65 -34.57
N SER A 594 -25.90 27.55 -35.13
CA SER A 594 -26.69 26.65 -35.95
C SER A 594 -27.43 25.63 -35.10
N VAL A 595 -26.73 25.03 -34.12
CA VAL A 595 -27.24 23.88 -33.37
C VAL A 595 -28.10 24.26 -32.16
N LEU A 596 -27.92 25.45 -31.58
CA LEU A 596 -28.74 25.95 -30.47
C LEU A 596 -29.99 26.71 -30.95
N LYS A 597 -30.19 26.83 -32.26
CA LYS A 597 -31.28 27.60 -32.86
C LYS A 597 -32.62 26.89 -32.65
N GLY A 598 -33.62 27.62 -32.16
CA GLY A 598 -34.97 27.08 -31.91
C GLY A 598 -35.13 26.32 -30.59
N SER A 599 -34.13 26.35 -29.70
CA SER A 599 -34.29 25.89 -28.32
C SER A 599 -35.13 26.88 -27.51
N GLU A 600 -36.04 26.38 -26.66
CA GLU A 600 -36.74 27.20 -25.66
C GLU A 600 -35.75 27.81 -24.63
N THR A 601 -34.51 27.30 -24.57
CA THR A 601 -33.42 27.77 -23.69
C THR A 601 -32.58 28.89 -24.28
N LEU A 602 -32.98 29.51 -25.41
CA LEU A 602 -32.20 30.57 -26.07
C LEU A 602 -31.99 31.82 -25.20
N GLU A 603 -32.87 32.07 -24.24
CA GLU A 603 -32.72 33.15 -23.24
C GLU A 603 -31.58 32.88 -22.25
N SER A 604 -31.14 31.63 -22.12
CA SER A 604 -30.06 31.20 -21.23
C SER A 604 -28.66 31.32 -21.84
N PHE A 605 -28.50 31.90 -23.04
CA PHE A 605 -27.19 31.99 -23.71
C PHE A 605 -26.79 33.43 -24.08
N HIS A 606 -25.54 33.77 -23.81
CA HIS A 606 -24.88 34.98 -24.27
C HIS A 606 -23.98 34.68 -25.48
N TRP A 607 -24.05 35.51 -26.52
CA TRP A 607 -23.27 35.33 -27.74
C TRP A 607 -21.97 36.14 -27.72
N ILE A 608 -20.84 35.45 -27.67
CA ILE A 608 -19.51 36.07 -27.64
C ILE A 608 -18.90 36.04 -29.04
N SER A 609 -18.31 37.15 -29.48
CA SER A 609 -17.51 37.20 -30.70
C SER A 609 -16.04 37.00 -30.35
N THR A 610 -15.40 35.98 -30.91
CA THR A 610 -13.99 35.64 -30.64
C THR A 610 -13.28 35.19 -31.91
N SER A 611 -12.03 35.61 -32.08
CA SER A 611 -11.15 35.16 -33.17
C SER A 611 -10.62 33.73 -32.97
N GLU A 612 -10.71 33.20 -31.76
CA GLU A 612 -10.26 31.85 -31.40
C GLU A 612 -11.25 30.76 -31.87
N SER A 613 -12.48 31.15 -32.22
CA SER A 613 -13.47 30.26 -32.80
C SER A 613 -13.36 30.23 -34.33
N LYS A 614 -13.39 29.02 -34.90
CA LYS A 614 -13.53 28.78 -36.35
C LYS A 614 -14.73 29.51 -36.98
N PHE A 615 -15.78 29.80 -36.20
CA PHE A 615 -17.02 30.44 -36.68
C PHE A 615 -17.11 31.94 -36.33
N GLY A 616 -16.14 32.48 -35.57
CA GLY A 616 -16.13 33.88 -35.12
C GLY A 616 -17.13 34.23 -34.01
N LYS A 617 -18.08 33.34 -33.70
CA LYS A 617 -19.05 33.47 -32.61
C LYS A 617 -19.21 32.15 -31.86
N VAL A 618 -19.42 32.25 -30.54
CA VAL A 618 -19.63 31.13 -29.60
C VAL A 618 -20.77 31.47 -28.63
N ALA A 619 -21.31 30.46 -27.95
CA ALA A 619 -22.42 30.63 -27.02
C ALA A 619 -21.97 30.31 -25.59
N GLU A 620 -22.05 31.28 -24.68
CA GLU A 620 -21.83 31.09 -23.24
C GLU A 620 -23.16 30.83 -22.55
N CYS A 621 -23.26 29.76 -21.78
CA CYS A 621 -24.44 29.46 -20.96
C CYS A 621 -24.45 30.39 -19.74
N LEU A 622 -25.56 31.10 -19.51
CA LEU A 622 -25.70 32.05 -18.39
C LEU A 622 -26.38 31.45 -17.16
N SER A 623 -27.22 30.42 -17.35
CA SER A 623 -28.02 29.81 -16.29
C SER A 623 -28.68 28.53 -16.75
N GLY A 624 -28.98 27.63 -15.81
CA GLY A 624 -29.75 26.41 -16.04
C GLY A 624 -28.91 25.14 -16.04
N ASN A 625 -29.58 24.01 -15.83
CA ASN A 625 -28.97 22.69 -15.71
C ASN A 625 -29.01 21.86 -16.99
N SER A 626 -29.64 22.38 -18.06
CA SER A 626 -29.84 21.66 -19.32
C SER A 626 -29.98 22.58 -20.52
N PHE A 627 -29.66 22.07 -21.71
CA PHE A 627 -29.87 22.75 -22.99
C PHE A 627 -30.11 21.75 -24.13
N ARG A 628 -30.81 22.20 -25.17
CA ARG A 628 -31.09 21.37 -26.36
C ARG A 628 -30.11 21.67 -27.49
N ILE A 629 -29.65 20.61 -28.14
CA ILE A 629 -28.84 20.66 -29.36
C ILE A 629 -29.65 20.06 -30.50
N ASN A 630 -29.90 20.87 -31.52
CA ASN A 630 -30.60 20.50 -32.73
C ASN A 630 -29.60 20.39 -33.88
N CYS A 631 -29.14 19.17 -34.16
CA CYS A 631 -28.24 18.91 -35.27
C CYS A 631 -29.04 18.64 -36.54
N HIS A 632 -28.88 19.52 -37.52
CA HIS A 632 -29.39 19.32 -38.88
C HIS A 632 -28.20 19.12 -39.81
N PHE A 633 -28.05 17.91 -40.33
CA PHE A 633 -27.00 17.58 -41.28
C PHE A 633 -27.63 17.17 -42.60
N ASN A 634 -27.16 17.81 -43.66
CA ASN A 634 -27.55 17.41 -44.99
C ASN A 634 -26.72 16.19 -45.39
N SER A 635 -27.36 15.24 -46.04
CA SER A 635 -26.80 13.95 -46.47
C SER A 635 -25.50 14.03 -47.30
N TYR A 636 -25.22 15.16 -47.97
CA TYR A 636 -23.96 15.35 -48.70
C TYR A 636 -22.76 15.69 -47.79
N MET A 637 -22.99 16.06 -46.53
CA MET A 637 -21.95 16.47 -45.59
C MET A 637 -21.25 15.29 -44.90
N LEU A 638 -21.85 14.10 -44.97
CA LEU A 638 -21.32 12.86 -44.40
C LEU A 638 -21.08 11.85 -45.52
N SER A 639 -20.19 10.90 -45.28
CA SER A 639 -19.89 9.81 -46.21
C SER A 639 -20.91 8.69 -45.97
N PRO A 640 -21.50 8.09 -47.01
CA PRO A 640 -22.47 7.01 -46.84
C PRO A 640 -21.82 5.77 -46.21
N ASN A 641 -22.62 4.89 -45.60
CA ASN A 641 -22.18 3.64 -44.98
C ASN A 641 -21.04 3.78 -43.94
N THR A 642 -20.90 4.95 -43.33
CA THR A 642 -19.82 5.26 -42.39
C THR A 642 -20.38 5.41 -40.97
N ALA A 643 -19.67 4.86 -39.99
CA ALA A 643 -19.98 5.08 -38.59
C ALA A 643 -19.32 6.38 -38.12
N TYR A 644 -20.10 7.24 -37.47
CA TYR A 644 -19.70 8.56 -37.02
C TYR A 644 -19.87 8.69 -35.52
N ALA A 645 -18.99 9.46 -34.89
CA ALA A 645 -19.13 9.96 -33.53
C ALA A 645 -19.41 11.47 -33.55
N ILE A 646 -20.27 11.89 -32.62
CA ILE A 646 -20.70 13.28 -32.43
C ILE A 646 -20.04 13.81 -31.16
N TYR A 647 -19.32 14.92 -31.30
CA TYR A 647 -18.54 15.56 -30.25
C TYR A 647 -19.07 16.96 -29.92
N LEU A 648 -19.24 17.25 -28.63
CA LEU A 648 -19.40 18.62 -28.15
C LEU A 648 -18.04 19.30 -28.10
N VAL A 649 -17.92 20.50 -28.69
CA VAL A 649 -16.71 21.31 -28.62
C VAL A 649 -16.97 22.56 -27.78
N TYR A 650 -16.22 22.73 -26.69
CA TYR A 650 -16.50 23.70 -25.64
C TYR A 650 -15.24 24.17 -24.90
N THR A 651 -15.37 25.21 -24.09
CA THR A 651 -14.40 25.60 -23.05
C THR A 651 -15.13 25.84 -21.74
N LEU A 652 -14.40 25.71 -20.63
CA LEU A 652 -14.90 25.93 -19.27
C LEU A 652 -14.26 27.20 -18.68
N PRO A 653 -14.93 27.89 -17.73
CA PRO A 653 -14.34 28.97 -16.98
C PRO A 653 -13.06 28.57 -16.24
N GLU A 654 -12.15 29.51 -16.04
CA GLU A 654 -11.00 29.30 -15.15
C GLU A 654 -11.52 29.06 -13.70
N ASN A 655 -10.99 28.04 -13.02
CA ASN A 655 -11.33 27.64 -11.64
C ASN A 655 -12.71 27.00 -11.39
N SER A 656 -13.42 26.52 -12.41
CA SER A 656 -14.73 25.86 -12.23
C SER A 656 -14.68 24.32 -12.20
N ARG A 657 -13.52 23.73 -11.87
CA ARG A 657 -13.32 22.26 -11.90
C ARG A 657 -14.38 21.49 -11.10
N GLY A 658 -14.75 21.95 -9.91
CA GLY A 658 -15.73 21.24 -9.06
C GLY A 658 -17.16 21.19 -9.62
N MET A 659 -17.58 22.17 -10.42
CA MET A 659 -18.96 22.27 -10.92
C MET A 659 -19.24 21.33 -12.10
N TYR A 660 -18.20 21.00 -12.87
CA TYR A 660 -18.31 20.20 -14.10
C TYR A 660 -17.91 18.74 -13.93
N THR A 661 -17.65 18.29 -12.69
CA THR A 661 -17.41 16.87 -12.36
C THR A 661 -18.65 16.01 -12.59
N CYS A 662 -19.85 16.61 -12.52
CA CYS A 662 -21.11 15.94 -12.80
C CYS A 662 -21.24 15.60 -14.29
N PRO A 663 -21.50 14.33 -14.66
CA PRO A 663 -21.74 13.95 -16.04
C PRO A 663 -22.96 14.65 -16.64
N LEU A 664 -22.93 14.87 -17.95
CA LEU A 664 -24.09 15.22 -18.76
C LEU A 664 -24.81 13.95 -19.18
N GLN A 665 -26.11 13.87 -18.89
CA GLN A 665 -27.01 12.94 -19.54
C GLN A 665 -27.35 13.47 -20.95
N VAL A 666 -27.20 12.63 -21.96
CA VAL A 666 -27.51 12.90 -23.36
C VAL A 666 -28.70 12.03 -23.77
N GLN A 667 -29.83 12.69 -24.03
CA GLN A 667 -31.09 12.02 -24.40
C GLN A 667 -31.51 12.40 -25.82
N ASP A 668 -31.78 11.40 -26.66
CA ASP A 668 -32.38 11.59 -27.98
C ASP A 668 -33.88 11.95 -27.84
N SER A 669 -34.26 13.16 -28.25
CA SER A 669 -35.63 13.65 -28.09
C SER A 669 -36.62 13.04 -29.08
N ASP A 670 -36.17 12.46 -30.19
CA ASP A 670 -37.07 11.87 -31.21
C ASP A 670 -37.53 10.46 -30.84
N ARG A 671 -36.88 9.80 -29.89
CA ARG A 671 -37.21 8.44 -29.40
C ARG A 671 -38.04 8.41 -28.12
N TYR A 672 -38.71 9.50 -27.77
CA TYR A 672 -39.49 9.66 -26.53
C TYR A 672 -40.57 8.59 -26.27
N ASN A 673 -40.96 7.80 -27.29
CA ASN A 673 -42.01 6.78 -27.21
C ASN A 673 -41.53 5.33 -27.36
N SER A 674 -40.23 5.05 -27.49
CA SER A 674 -39.72 3.66 -27.53
C SER A 674 -39.30 3.19 -26.14
N THR A 675 -39.71 1.98 -25.76
CA THR A 675 -39.45 1.34 -24.46
C THR A 675 -37.98 1.04 -24.17
N SER A 676 -37.04 1.42 -25.04
CA SER A 676 -35.60 1.31 -24.84
C SER A 676 -34.96 2.69 -24.99
N THR A 677 -34.95 3.50 -23.94
CA THR A 677 -34.20 4.76 -23.91
C THR A 677 -32.77 4.47 -23.48
N GLU A 678 -31.93 4.10 -24.45
CA GLU A 678 -30.48 4.13 -24.25
C GLU A 678 -30.07 5.55 -23.87
N CYS A 679 -29.71 5.76 -22.59
CA CYS A 679 -29.19 7.03 -22.09
C CYS A 679 -27.68 7.02 -22.24
N PHE A 680 -27.14 8.04 -22.91
CA PHE A 680 -25.69 8.23 -23.05
C PHE A 680 -25.23 9.23 -22.00
N PHE A 681 -24.02 9.05 -21.48
CA PHE A 681 -23.42 10.00 -20.54
C PHE A 681 -22.15 10.61 -21.13
N ALA A 682 -21.94 11.90 -20.92
CA ALA A 682 -20.80 12.66 -21.40
C ALA A 682 -20.13 13.42 -20.25
N ASN A 683 -18.85 13.19 -20.01
CA ASN A 683 -18.11 14.02 -19.06
C ASN A 683 -17.68 15.34 -19.72
N LEU A 684 -17.62 16.43 -18.96
CA LEU A 684 -17.04 17.71 -19.38
C LEU A 684 -15.62 17.92 -18.84
N ILE A 685 -15.23 17.18 -17.80
CA ILE A 685 -13.86 17.08 -17.32
C ILE A 685 -13.55 15.63 -16.97
N ALA A 686 -12.28 15.25 -17.02
CA ALA A 686 -11.86 13.95 -16.52
C ALA A 686 -12.17 13.85 -15.02
N GLN A 687 -12.95 12.86 -14.61
CA GLN A 687 -13.13 12.52 -13.18
C GLN A 687 -11.86 11.85 -12.66
N GLU A 688 -11.14 12.50 -11.76
CA GLU A 688 -10.00 11.89 -11.08
C GLU A 688 -10.51 11.13 -9.85
N THR A 689 -10.29 9.81 -9.78
CA THR A 689 -10.52 9.07 -8.53
C THR A 689 -9.50 9.53 -7.50
N HIS A 690 -9.93 9.74 -6.25
CA HIS A 690 -9.00 10.04 -5.16
C HIS A 690 -8.00 8.91 -4.95
N VAL A 691 -6.73 9.29 -4.85
CA VAL A 691 -5.61 8.39 -4.58
C VAL A 691 -5.08 8.67 -3.17
N ILE A 692 -5.13 7.66 -2.31
CA ILE A 692 -4.57 7.73 -0.96
C ILE A 692 -3.13 7.20 -1.03
N ASN A 693 -2.15 8.09 -0.98
CA ASN A 693 -0.73 7.74 -1.06
C ASN A 693 -0.19 7.13 0.25
N THR A 694 -0.74 7.55 1.39
CA THR A 694 -0.29 7.15 2.73
C THR A 694 -1.48 7.20 3.69
N ILE A 695 -1.93 6.03 4.14
CA ILE A 695 -2.74 5.96 5.36
C ILE A 695 -1.76 6.16 6.51
N LYS A 696 -1.94 7.27 7.23
CA LYS A 696 -1.04 7.85 8.24
C LYS A 696 0.03 6.90 8.83
N ASP A 697 1.29 7.30 8.69
CA ASP A 697 2.33 7.08 9.70
C ASP A 697 3.03 8.42 9.95
N ASP A 698 3.41 8.70 11.20
CA ASP A 698 4.09 9.93 11.64
C ASP A 698 5.58 10.00 11.19
N GLY A 699 5.92 9.36 10.07
CA GLY A 699 7.27 9.29 9.50
C GLY A 699 7.47 10.24 8.31
N ASP A 700 8.65 10.82 8.17
CA ASP A 700 9.04 11.61 7.00
C ASP A 700 9.11 10.70 5.75
N HIS A 701 8.11 10.85 4.87
CA HIS A 701 7.90 10.01 3.69
C HIS A 701 8.29 10.71 2.37
N SER A 702 9.40 11.44 2.35
CA SER A 702 9.92 12.13 1.16
C SER A 702 10.40 11.23 0.00
N GLN A 703 10.15 9.90 0.03
CA GLN A 703 10.60 8.95 -1.00
C GLN A 703 9.54 7.94 -1.50
N ILE A 704 8.26 8.07 -1.15
CA ILE A 704 7.21 7.23 -1.75
C ILE A 704 6.88 7.79 -3.15
N PRO A 705 6.90 6.97 -4.23
CA PRO A 705 6.53 7.44 -5.56
C PRO A 705 5.11 8.00 -5.53
N GLU A 706 4.90 9.25 -5.98
CA GLU A 706 3.56 9.75 -6.27
C GLU A 706 2.87 8.79 -7.23
N LEU A 707 1.81 8.13 -6.75
CA LEU A 707 0.90 7.39 -7.61
C LEU A 707 0.19 8.41 -8.50
N LYS A 708 0.36 8.26 -9.82
CA LYS A 708 -0.57 8.89 -10.76
C LYS A 708 -1.89 8.12 -10.69
N PRO A 709 -3.05 8.78 -10.48
CA PRO A 709 -4.35 8.14 -10.55
C PRO A 709 -4.45 7.33 -11.85
N LEU A 710 -4.84 6.06 -11.75
CA LEU A 710 -5.17 5.29 -12.95
C LEU A 710 -6.57 5.74 -13.37
N TYR A 711 -6.61 6.69 -14.31
CA TYR A 711 -7.87 7.17 -14.89
C TYR A 711 -8.55 6.01 -15.62
N ARG A 712 -9.63 5.51 -15.05
CA ARG A 712 -10.54 4.54 -15.69
C ARG A 712 -11.82 5.27 -16.04
N PRO A 713 -12.06 5.58 -17.32
CA PRO A 713 -13.31 6.19 -17.74
C PRO A 713 -14.46 5.23 -17.41
N LYS A 714 -15.39 5.65 -16.55
CA LYS A 714 -16.64 4.92 -16.27
C LYS A 714 -17.65 5.02 -17.43
N ILE A 715 -17.40 5.92 -18.36
CA ILE A 715 -18.17 6.10 -19.59
C ILE A 715 -17.17 6.31 -20.74
N ASP A 716 -17.52 5.85 -21.94
CA ASP A 716 -16.70 5.96 -23.16
C ASP A 716 -16.32 7.40 -23.53
N SER A 717 -17.04 8.40 -23.00
CA SER A 717 -16.89 9.82 -23.27
C SER A 717 -15.75 10.48 -22.47
N ILE A 718 -14.50 10.24 -22.89
CA ILE A 718 -13.33 10.90 -22.30
C ILE A 718 -13.17 12.32 -22.87
N PRO A 719 -13.20 13.38 -22.03
CA PRO A 719 -12.92 14.74 -22.48
C PRO A 719 -11.46 14.89 -22.92
N LYS A 720 -11.22 15.61 -24.02
CA LYS A 720 -9.89 15.82 -24.57
C LYS A 720 -9.65 17.27 -24.92
N GLU A 721 -8.47 17.78 -24.57
CA GLU A 721 -8.02 19.08 -25.05
C GLU A 721 -7.52 18.96 -26.50
N ARG A 722 -7.98 19.89 -27.34
CA ARG A 722 -7.63 19.98 -28.75
C ARG A 722 -6.43 20.89 -28.93
N LYS A 723 -5.74 20.73 -30.06
CA LYS A 723 -4.58 21.58 -30.42
C LYS A 723 -4.92 23.07 -30.57
N ASP A 724 -6.19 23.39 -30.79
CA ASP A 724 -6.69 24.77 -30.89
C ASP A 724 -7.16 25.35 -29.54
N GLY A 725 -6.89 24.67 -28.41
CA GLY A 725 -7.20 25.13 -27.06
C GLY A 725 -8.64 24.87 -26.60
N TRP A 726 -9.47 24.29 -27.48
CA TRP A 726 -10.85 23.89 -27.15
C TRP A 726 -10.87 22.49 -26.53
N MET A 727 -11.88 22.19 -25.72
CA MET A 727 -12.17 20.84 -25.24
C MET A 727 -13.15 20.14 -26.19
N GLU A 728 -13.03 18.82 -26.32
CA GLU A 728 -14.04 17.96 -26.95
C GLU A 728 -14.48 16.83 -26.02
N THR A 729 -15.75 16.42 -26.10
CA THR A 729 -16.24 15.18 -25.48
C THR A 729 -17.23 14.49 -26.40
N GLN A 730 -17.15 13.16 -26.49
CA GLN A 730 -18.07 12.37 -27.31
C GLN A 730 -19.43 12.29 -26.63
N MET A 731 -20.49 12.56 -27.36
CA MET A 731 -21.85 12.52 -26.85
C MET A 731 -22.68 11.37 -27.40
N TRP A 732 -22.40 10.95 -28.63
CA TRP A 732 -23.25 10.01 -29.36
C TRP A 732 -22.50 9.34 -30.51
N ASN A 733 -23.02 8.22 -31.02
CA ASN A 733 -22.58 7.58 -32.25
C ASN A 733 -23.76 7.30 -33.20
N CYS A 734 -23.52 7.41 -34.50
CA CYS A 734 -24.53 7.10 -35.51
C CYS A 734 -23.90 6.39 -36.71
N LYS A 735 -24.72 5.79 -37.56
CA LYS A 735 -24.29 5.17 -38.81
C LYS A 735 -25.16 5.69 -39.93
N THR A 736 -24.53 6.17 -41.01
CA THR A 736 -25.24 6.69 -42.19
C THR A 736 -25.60 5.54 -43.13
N ASP A 737 -26.81 5.55 -43.68
CA ASP A 737 -27.27 4.56 -44.68
C ASP A 737 -27.00 5.02 -46.13
N GLU A 738 -27.19 4.13 -47.12
CA GLU A 738 -27.02 4.44 -48.55
C GLU A 738 -28.04 5.46 -49.08
N VAL A 739 -29.18 5.61 -48.42
CA VAL A 739 -30.28 6.49 -48.86
C VAL A 739 -30.11 7.88 -48.26
N VAL A 740 -29.65 8.80 -49.12
CA VAL A 740 -29.44 10.24 -48.92
C VAL A 740 -30.74 10.93 -48.46
N SER A 741 -31.03 10.90 -47.16
CA SER A 741 -32.10 11.70 -46.54
C SER A 741 -31.51 12.71 -45.55
N THR A 742 -32.21 13.83 -45.31
CA THR A 742 -31.77 14.81 -44.31
C THR A 742 -31.90 14.16 -42.93
N GLU A 743 -30.77 13.79 -42.34
CA GLU A 743 -30.75 13.23 -41.00
C GLU A 743 -30.85 14.39 -39.98
N ARG A 744 -31.69 14.17 -38.98
CA ARG A 744 -31.87 15.07 -37.84
C ARG A 744 -31.47 14.29 -36.59
N ALA A 745 -30.69 14.92 -35.74
CA ALA A 745 -30.46 14.42 -34.40
C ALA A 745 -30.75 15.53 -33.42
N HIS A 746 -31.70 15.27 -32.53
CA HIS A 746 -32.15 16.22 -31.53
C HIS A 746 -31.77 15.67 -30.15
N PHE A 747 -30.89 16.37 -29.46
CA PHE A 747 -30.37 15.94 -28.17
C PHE A 747 -30.78 16.93 -27.08
N VAL A 748 -31.18 16.40 -25.93
CA VAL A 748 -31.27 17.15 -24.67
C VAL A 748 -30.05 16.77 -23.85
N LEU A 749 -29.26 17.78 -23.43
CA LEU A 749 -28.14 17.58 -22.53
C LEU A 749 -28.53 18.18 -21.18
N SER A 750 -28.42 17.40 -20.12
CA SER A 750 -28.72 17.83 -18.75
C SER A 750 -27.66 17.34 -17.79
N LEU A 751 -27.24 18.18 -16.85
CA LEU A 751 -26.46 17.73 -15.70
C LEU A 751 -27.29 16.70 -14.92
N CYS A 752 -26.64 15.62 -14.49
CA CYS A 752 -27.32 14.60 -13.71
C CYS A 752 -27.77 15.11 -12.33
N ASP A 753 -27.03 16.05 -11.74
CA ASP A 753 -27.42 16.72 -10.49
C ASP A 753 -28.24 17.99 -10.81
N PRO A 754 -29.54 18.03 -10.47
CA PRO A 754 -30.39 19.16 -10.79
C PRO A 754 -30.04 20.43 -10.00
N ARG A 755 -29.21 20.33 -8.95
CA ARG A 755 -28.77 21.45 -8.12
C ARG A 755 -27.59 22.22 -8.73
N LEU A 756 -26.92 21.65 -9.72
CA LEU A 756 -25.80 22.26 -10.42
C LEU A 756 -26.27 23.00 -11.69
N GLU A 757 -25.49 23.98 -12.12
CA GLU A 757 -25.77 24.77 -13.33
C GLU A 757 -24.61 24.69 -14.32
N LEU A 758 -24.92 24.88 -15.60
CA LEU A 758 -23.94 24.92 -16.69
C LEU A 758 -23.35 26.32 -16.92
N THR A 759 -23.60 27.25 -16.00
CA THR A 759 -23.22 28.67 -16.09
C THR A 759 -21.72 28.85 -16.38
N GLY A 760 -21.39 29.60 -17.43
CA GLY A 760 -20.03 29.82 -17.92
C GLY A 760 -19.53 28.79 -18.94
N LEU A 761 -20.28 27.72 -19.23
CA LEU A 761 -19.93 26.78 -20.31
C LEU A 761 -20.00 27.51 -21.66
N ILE A 762 -18.87 27.56 -22.37
CA ILE A 762 -18.80 28.20 -23.69
C ILE A 762 -18.79 27.10 -24.75
N VAL A 763 -19.85 27.03 -25.56
CA VAL A 763 -19.99 26.07 -26.65
C VAL A 763 -19.58 26.70 -27.97
N GLN A 764 -18.64 26.07 -28.67
CA GLN A 764 -18.26 26.43 -30.03
C GLN A 764 -19.18 25.80 -31.07
N GLY A 765 -19.59 24.55 -30.83
CA GLY A 765 -20.38 23.78 -31.78
C GLY A 765 -20.34 22.28 -31.54
N ILE A 766 -20.80 21.55 -32.55
CA ILE A 766 -20.78 20.08 -32.60
C ILE A 766 -19.91 19.63 -33.76
N GLU A 767 -18.97 18.72 -33.52
CA GLU A 767 -18.14 18.10 -34.55
C GLU A 767 -18.54 16.64 -34.78
N ILE A 768 -18.64 16.25 -36.05
CA ILE A 768 -19.02 14.92 -36.51
C ILE A 768 -17.83 14.36 -37.29
N ARG A 769 -17.25 13.27 -36.79
CA ARG A 769 -16.08 12.62 -37.38
C ARG A 769 -16.21 11.09 -37.36
N PRO A 770 -15.63 10.37 -38.33
CA PRO A 770 -15.73 8.92 -38.41
C PRO A 770 -15.10 8.24 -37.18
N LEU A 771 -15.65 7.08 -36.80
CA LEU A 771 -15.15 6.21 -35.73
C LEU A 771 -13.91 5.40 -36.15
#